data_AF-K9QQH8-F1
#
_entry.id   AF-K9QQH8-F1
#
_cell.length_a   1.000
_cell.length_b   1.000
_cell.length_c   1.000
_cell.angle_alpha   90.00
_cell.angle_beta   90.00
_cell.angle_gamma   90.00
#
_symmetry.space_group_name_H-M   'P 1'
#
loop_
_entity.id
_entity.type
_entity.pdbx_description
1 polymer ?
#
loop_
_entity_poly.entity_id
_entity_poly.type
_entity_poly.pdbx_seq_one_letter_code
_entity_poly.pdbx_strand_id
1 'polypeptide(L)'
;MLPSDSKLGSGATMAEHLITIDRNIYESLQTELQGLRQLVVHREHTERRLRDIATNLPGAIFQFTNRDGVWRVDFISDFIWELAGITTTAMMEDLNCFFALVHPEDAEGYVTSVTEAVENVTPWHYEGRLVKANGEIRWWQGDSTPSRNDEGEVIFCGVLLDITERKQAEAELKSLNEELEARVAERTKALAESEARLQRLADNVPGMLYEFHLNPDGRMFFPFVSSGCREITGREAHELQNDASVTFADIHPEDILNVQAAIARSAKTLQNFEYEWRIITPSGQEKWIKAVSKPERRVGGEIVWYGYLLDISDRQQTQQQLQQQAQFLQSIWEGVDYGIFVLDVLDDGAEFRYVKFNPAMLRNSPMPLEPLVGKTMAQALPQDMAKLYRQRYRGCIEAKRSIFFEENFLANDEETWWLINVTPLWDNHSRIAQLVVTVTDITERKQAEKERQMFVSLIENSSDFIGLADLAGQPIFLNEAGRKLVGLDDLTSTQDFTVPEFFFPEDREYVQQQMIPAAIQQGVWQGEYRFQHFQTGEVILVDQNLFPIKNPETGEPLCIATITRDIRERKKVEALLQEQEQFLRSIYEGVDQIIFVVDVLENGEFRFAGWNSTAEKATGITLAEVIGKTPEDVHGIAEGAAVRQRYKNCVEAGITSTYEECLTIRHQETWWLTKINPLKNSEGRVYRLVGTTLNITERKQAEMQLQQQAENLEDTLRELQQTQAQLIQSEKMSSLGNMVAGVAHEINNPVNFIHGNLIPASEYAQDLLHLVELYQIHFPYPPAEIQAAIINIDLDFLKEDLVKLLKSMRVGTQRIREIVLSLRNFSRLDEAEFKQVDIHEGIDSTLMILQNRLKVKPEHPEISVIKEYGNLPLVECYPGQLNQVFMNLLSNAIDALEDSFLGEQGKIHIRTELIKNNWVRIRISDNGVGISAAIVSKLFDPFFTTKSIGKGTGLGLSISYQIVVDRHGGKLSCHSEPGQGADFVIEIPISQNKVSL
;
A
#
# COMPACT_ATOMS: atom_id res chain seq x y z
N MET A 1 49.58 -106.85 135.44
CA MET A 1 48.94 -108.09 134.94
C MET A 1 48.83 -107.99 133.42
N LEU A 2 49.36 -108.99 132.73
CA LEU A 2 49.20 -109.39 131.31
C LEU A 2 47.71 -109.53 130.86
N PRO A 3 47.33 -109.84 129.58
CA PRO A 3 47.98 -109.75 128.24
C PRO A 3 47.05 -109.38 127.00
N SER A 4 47.68 -109.25 125.81
CA SER A 4 47.37 -109.74 124.41
C SER A 4 46.05 -109.41 123.67
N ASP A 5 45.95 -109.20 122.34
CA ASP A 5 46.86 -109.13 121.16
C ASP A 5 46.04 -108.61 119.93
N SER A 6 46.49 -107.63 119.12
CA SER A 6 47.28 -107.72 117.86
C SER A 6 46.41 -107.97 116.59
N LYS A 7 46.54 -107.36 115.39
CA LYS A 7 47.58 -106.59 114.66
C LYS A 7 46.87 -105.90 113.45
N LEU A 8 47.00 -104.58 113.18
CA LEU A 8 48.04 -103.78 112.49
C LEU A 8 47.72 -103.44 111.00
N GLY A 9 47.57 -102.14 110.68
CA GLY A 9 47.75 -101.58 109.33
C GLY A 9 46.69 -100.58 108.82
N SER A 10 46.77 -99.28 109.18
CA SER A 10 46.27 -98.14 108.37
C SER A 10 46.65 -96.81 109.03
N GLY A 11 47.16 -95.85 108.26
CA GLY A 11 47.59 -94.55 108.79
C GLY A 11 48.36 -93.69 107.79
N ALA A 12 47.82 -93.54 106.57
CA ALA A 12 48.35 -92.66 105.53
C ALA A 12 47.16 -92.03 104.76
N THR A 13 46.39 -91.13 105.39
CA THR A 13 45.21 -90.50 104.74
C THR A 13 44.84 -89.09 105.21
N MET A 14 45.66 -88.39 106.02
CA MET A 14 45.35 -87.00 106.44
C MET A 14 46.33 -85.91 105.97
N ALA A 15 47.58 -86.24 105.62
CA ALA A 15 48.55 -85.26 105.11
C ALA A 15 48.39 -84.98 103.60
N GLU A 16 47.92 -85.96 102.81
CA GLU A 16 47.63 -85.76 101.38
C GLU A 16 46.33 -84.99 101.13
N HIS A 17 45.35 -85.05 102.05
CA HIS A 17 44.10 -84.30 101.91
C HIS A 17 44.28 -82.79 102.13
N LEU A 18 45.11 -82.34 103.09
CA LEU A 18 45.34 -80.90 103.30
C LEU A 18 46.14 -80.25 102.15
N ILE A 19 47.14 -80.94 101.60
CA ILE A 19 47.94 -80.43 100.46
C ILE A 19 47.10 -80.41 99.17
N THR A 20 46.18 -81.36 98.99
CA THR A 20 45.28 -81.40 97.83
C THR A 20 44.17 -80.35 97.92
N ILE A 21 43.67 -80.04 99.12
CA ILE A 21 42.69 -78.95 99.32
C ILE A 21 43.35 -77.58 99.06
N ASP A 22 44.56 -77.34 99.57
CA ASP A 22 45.27 -76.07 99.33
C ASP A 22 45.67 -75.89 97.86
N ARG A 23 46.04 -76.99 97.19
CA ARG A 23 46.33 -76.99 95.74
C ARG A 23 45.08 -76.79 94.89
N ASN A 24 43.95 -77.43 95.24
CA ASN A 24 42.68 -77.22 94.53
C ASN A 24 42.12 -75.81 94.76
N ILE A 25 42.29 -75.23 95.95
CA ILE A 25 41.92 -73.83 96.23
C ILE A 25 42.85 -72.87 95.45
N TYR A 26 44.16 -73.14 95.39
CA TYR A 26 45.10 -72.35 94.61
C TYR A 26 44.85 -72.44 93.10
N GLU A 27 44.58 -73.63 92.57
CA GLU A 27 44.24 -73.84 91.15
C GLU A 27 42.85 -73.25 90.82
N SER A 28 41.88 -73.32 91.74
CA SER A 28 40.57 -72.64 91.60
C SER A 28 40.72 -71.12 91.57
N LEU A 29 41.48 -70.54 92.52
CA LEU A 29 41.74 -69.09 92.57
C LEU A 29 42.55 -68.61 91.36
N GLN A 30 43.50 -69.40 90.85
CA GLN A 30 44.23 -69.09 89.61
C GLN A 30 43.31 -69.13 88.40
N THR A 31 42.39 -70.10 88.31
CA THR A 31 41.40 -70.19 87.23
C THR A 31 40.41 -69.03 87.28
N GLU A 32 39.97 -68.63 88.48
CA GLU A 32 39.06 -67.50 88.69
C GLU A 32 39.75 -66.15 88.42
N LEU A 33 41.02 -65.97 88.83
CA LEU A 33 41.85 -64.81 88.48
C LEU A 33 42.15 -64.74 86.97
N GLN A 34 42.36 -65.88 86.31
CA GLN A 34 42.57 -65.94 84.87
C GLN A 34 41.27 -65.61 84.11
N GLY A 35 40.12 -66.08 84.61
CA GLY A 35 38.79 -65.70 84.12
C GLY A 35 38.50 -64.21 84.30
N LEU A 36 38.82 -63.64 85.47
CA LEU A 36 38.70 -62.20 85.75
C LEU A 36 39.63 -61.36 84.87
N ARG A 37 40.87 -61.79 84.64
CA ARG A 37 41.80 -61.10 83.71
C ARG A 37 41.32 -61.16 82.27
N GLN A 38 40.77 -62.29 81.82
CA GLN A 38 40.18 -62.39 80.48
C GLN A 38 38.94 -61.51 80.34
N LEU A 39 38.10 -61.42 81.39
CA LEU A 39 36.96 -60.50 81.43
C LEU A 39 37.39 -59.03 81.38
N VAL A 40 38.43 -58.63 82.12
CA VAL A 40 38.96 -57.25 82.08
C VAL A 40 39.53 -56.91 80.71
N VAL A 41 40.35 -57.78 80.11
CA VAL A 41 40.91 -57.55 78.77
C VAL A 41 39.81 -57.56 77.71
N HIS A 42 38.82 -58.45 77.80
CA HIS A 42 37.67 -58.47 76.89
C HIS A 42 36.80 -57.22 77.03
N ARG A 43 36.61 -56.72 78.26
CA ARG A 43 35.92 -55.47 78.54
C ARG A 43 36.68 -54.28 77.97
N GLU A 44 37.98 -54.16 78.22
CA GLU A 44 38.82 -53.08 77.66
C GLU A 44 38.84 -53.13 76.13
N HIS A 45 38.90 -54.33 75.53
CA HIS A 45 38.88 -54.49 74.08
C HIS A 45 37.51 -54.12 73.48
N THR A 46 36.41 -54.51 74.12
CA THR A 46 35.05 -54.13 73.72
C THR A 46 34.80 -52.64 73.90
N GLU A 47 35.22 -52.04 75.02
CA GLU A 47 35.13 -50.58 75.26
C GLU A 47 35.95 -49.79 74.23
N ARG A 48 37.17 -50.24 73.90
CA ARG A 48 38.00 -49.60 72.87
C ARG A 48 37.39 -49.74 71.47
N ARG A 49 36.85 -50.92 71.13
CA ARG A 49 36.15 -51.15 69.85
C ARG A 49 34.88 -50.31 69.72
N LEU A 50 34.07 -50.20 70.78
CA LEU A 50 32.88 -49.35 70.79
C LEU A 50 33.25 -47.87 70.65
N ARG A 51 34.34 -47.43 71.30
CA ARG A 51 34.87 -46.07 71.14
C ARG A 51 35.35 -45.79 69.71
N ASP A 52 36.06 -46.73 69.09
CA ASP A 52 36.52 -46.60 67.70
C ASP A 52 35.34 -46.57 66.71
N ILE A 53 34.30 -47.37 66.94
CA ILE A 53 33.06 -47.33 66.14
C ILE A 53 32.35 -45.99 66.34
N ALA A 54 32.24 -45.51 67.58
CA ALA A 54 31.61 -44.24 67.89
C ALA A 54 32.34 -43.02 67.33
N THR A 55 33.67 -43.11 67.14
CA THR A 55 34.49 -42.04 66.56
C THR A 55 34.41 -42.01 65.02
N ASN A 56 34.13 -43.15 64.38
CA ASN A 56 34.08 -43.29 62.93
C ASN A 56 32.65 -43.21 62.33
N LEU A 57 31.62 -43.14 63.18
CA LEU A 57 30.25 -42.93 62.71
C LEU A 57 30.04 -41.45 62.38
N PRO A 58 29.51 -41.11 61.20
CA PRO A 58 29.16 -39.73 60.88
C PRO A 58 27.99 -39.34 61.78
N GLY A 59 28.21 -38.48 62.77
CA GLY A 59 27.20 -38.02 63.72
C GLY A 59 27.63 -38.09 65.19
N ALA A 60 27.00 -37.24 66.02
CA ALA A 60 27.21 -37.24 67.46
C ALA A 60 26.33 -38.31 68.12
N ILE A 61 26.95 -39.35 68.67
CA ILE A 61 26.24 -40.40 69.39
C ILE A 61 26.00 -39.91 70.81
N PHE A 62 24.78 -40.08 71.30
CA PHE A 62 24.41 -39.64 72.63
C PHE A 62 23.64 -40.72 73.39
N GLN A 63 23.77 -40.65 74.70
CA GLN A 63 22.93 -41.36 75.65
C GLN A 63 22.44 -40.36 76.71
N PHE A 64 21.14 -40.13 76.76
CA PHE A 64 20.51 -39.25 77.75
C PHE A 64 19.51 -40.04 78.59
N THR A 65 19.42 -39.74 79.87
CA THR A 65 18.43 -40.33 80.77
C THR A 65 17.48 -39.24 81.28
N ASN A 66 16.17 -39.49 81.21
CA ASN A 66 15.15 -38.66 81.82
C ASN A 66 14.49 -39.38 83.01
N ARG A 67 14.39 -38.66 84.14
CA ARG A 67 13.66 -39.11 85.32
C ARG A 67 12.84 -37.95 85.87
N ASP A 68 11.51 -38.10 85.89
CA ASP A 68 10.55 -37.12 86.41
C ASP A 68 10.79 -35.68 85.90
N GLY A 69 11.16 -35.55 84.62
CA GLY A 69 11.43 -34.26 83.97
C GLY A 69 12.87 -33.73 84.12
N VAL A 70 13.72 -34.42 84.88
CA VAL A 70 15.15 -34.08 85.01
C VAL A 70 15.96 -34.88 83.98
N TRP A 71 16.70 -34.16 83.14
CA TRP A 71 17.58 -34.76 82.11
C TRP A 71 19.02 -34.87 82.60
N ARG A 72 19.65 -36.00 82.31
CA ARG A 72 21.06 -36.27 82.55
C ARG A 72 21.71 -36.77 81.26
N VAL A 73 22.88 -36.23 80.93
CA VAL A 73 23.69 -36.71 79.81
C VAL A 73 24.65 -37.79 80.32
N ASP A 74 24.40 -39.05 79.97
CA ASP A 74 25.25 -40.17 80.38
C ASP A 74 26.46 -40.32 79.45
N PHE A 75 26.29 -40.01 78.17
CA PHE A 75 27.36 -40.07 77.17
C PHE A 75 27.07 -39.14 75.97
N ILE A 76 28.11 -38.51 75.41
CA ILE A 76 28.05 -37.88 74.10
C ILE A 76 29.43 -37.92 73.41
N SER A 77 29.47 -38.20 72.12
CA SER A 77 30.73 -38.27 71.35
C SER A 77 31.25 -36.88 70.93
N ASP A 78 32.55 -36.80 70.64
CA ASP A 78 33.24 -35.54 70.31
C ASP A 78 32.74 -34.87 69.01
N PHE A 79 32.01 -35.60 68.16
CA PHE A 79 31.41 -35.06 66.93
C PHE A 79 30.40 -33.94 67.22
N ILE A 80 29.89 -33.82 68.45
CA ILE A 80 29.02 -32.71 68.86
C ILE A 80 29.69 -31.34 68.68
N TRP A 81 31.03 -31.28 68.73
CA TRP A 81 31.77 -30.06 68.44
C TRP A 81 31.62 -29.63 66.97
N GLU A 82 31.69 -30.57 66.03
CA GLU A 82 31.54 -30.25 64.60
C GLU A 82 30.12 -29.81 64.27
N LEU A 83 29.12 -30.50 64.85
CA LEU A 83 27.70 -30.21 64.66
C LEU A 83 27.26 -28.89 65.32
N ALA A 84 27.55 -28.73 66.61
CA ALA A 84 26.97 -27.66 67.45
C ALA A 84 28.00 -26.64 67.96
N GLY A 85 29.31 -26.92 67.85
CA GLY A 85 30.37 -26.04 68.39
C GLY A 85 30.48 -26.06 69.92
N ILE A 86 29.90 -27.07 70.57
CA ILE A 86 29.90 -27.26 72.02
C ILE A 86 30.87 -28.41 72.36
N THR A 87 31.64 -28.28 73.45
CA THR A 87 32.49 -29.38 73.94
C THR A 87 31.65 -30.45 74.66
N THR A 88 32.09 -31.70 74.60
CA THR A 88 31.44 -32.81 75.31
C THR A 88 31.32 -32.55 76.82
N THR A 89 32.33 -31.91 77.41
CA THR A 89 32.31 -31.48 78.81
C THR A 89 31.19 -30.49 79.14
N ALA A 90 31.00 -29.45 78.32
CA ALA A 90 29.96 -28.45 78.55
C ALA A 90 28.57 -29.08 78.44
N MET A 91 28.38 -29.99 77.48
CA MET A 91 27.12 -30.69 77.28
C MET A 91 26.81 -31.72 78.38
N MET A 92 27.83 -32.34 78.98
CA MET A 92 27.66 -33.22 80.15
C MET A 92 27.32 -32.46 81.43
N GLU A 93 27.77 -31.20 81.57
CA GLU A 93 27.47 -30.35 82.72
C GLU A 93 26.08 -29.71 82.65
N ASP A 94 25.68 -29.21 81.48
CA ASP A 94 24.39 -28.55 81.29
C ASP A 94 23.80 -28.82 79.90
N LEU A 95 22.75 -29.65 79.83
CA LEU A 95 22.07 -29.96 78.57
C LEU A 95 21.42 -28.71 77.92
N ASN A 96 21.13 -27.65 78.70
CA ASN A 96 20.53 -26.42 78.18
C ASN A 96 21.43 -25.71 77.16
N CYS A 97 22.74 -25.97 77.15
CA CYS A 97 23.64 -25.39 76.17
C CYS A 97 23.28 -25.81 74.73
N PHE A 98 22.79 -27.04 74.53
CA PHE A 98 22.34 -27.51 73.22
C PHE A 98 20.98 -26.93 72.84
N PHE A 99 20.04 -26.89 73.79
CA PHE A 99 18.72 -26.27 73.59
C PHE A 99 18.84 -24.79 73.18
N ALA A 100 19.78 -24.05 73.75
CA ALA A 100 20.01 -22.64 73.43
C ALA A 100 20.48 -22.41 71.98
N LEU A 101 21.01 -23.44 71.31
CA LEU A 101 21.41 -23.36 69.90
C LEU A 101 20.29 -23.74 68.94
N VAL A 102 19.21 -24.37 69.41
CA VAL A 102 18.08 -24.71 68.52
C VAL A 102 17.45 -23.42 68.02
N HIS A 103 17.21 -23.33 66.71
CA HIS A 103 16.63 -22.15 66.10
C HIS A 103 15.28 -21.81 66.76
N PRO A 104 14.97 -20.52 67.05
CA PRO A 104 13.78 -20.15 67.82
C PRO A 104 12.46 -20.69 67.28
N GLU A 105 12.33 -20.79 65.96
CA GLU A 105 11.14 -21.36 65.29
C GLU A 105 11.01 -22.88 65.47
N ASP A 106 12.12 -23.58 65.71
CA ASP A 106 12.16 -25.04 65.84
C ASP A 106 12.12 -25.46 67.32
N ALA A 107 12.25 -24.52 68.26
CA ALA A 107 12.37 -24.80 69.69
C ALA A 107 11.10 -25.46 70.28
N GLU A 108 9.92 -24.93 69.96
CA GLU A 108 8.64 -25.47 70.46
C GLU A 108 8.35 -26.87 69.89
N GLY A 109 8.61 -27.06 68.59
CA GLY A 109 8.46 -28.34 67.91
C GLY A 109 9.42 -29.41 68.44
N TYR A 110 10.68 -29.02 68.68
CA TYR A 110 11.68 -29.91 69.26
C TYR A 110 11.27 -30.37 70.67
N VAL A 111 10.91 -29.44 71.56
CA VAL A 111 10.48 -29.77 72.94
C VAL A 111 9.24 -30.67 72.94
N THR A 112 8.27 -30.40 72.07
CA THR A 112 7.07 -31.22 71.94
C THR A 112 7.42 -32.65 71.50
N SER A 113 8.26 -32.80 70.47
CA SER A 113 8.68 -34.11 69.96
C SER A 113 9.40 -34.97 71.00
N VAL A 114 10.26 -34.33 71.81
CA VAL A 114 11.00 -35.02 72.88
C VAL A 114 10.06 -35.41 74.01
N THR A 115 9.12 -34.54 74.38
CA THR A 115 8.13 -34.81 75.44
C THR A 115 7.24 -35.99 75.06
N GLU A 116 6.73 -36.02 73.82
CA GLU A 116 5.90 -37.12 73.32
C GLU A 116 6.67 -38.46 73.31
N ALA A 117 7.95 -38.43 72.92
CA ALA A 117 8.79 -39.61 72.93
C ALA A 117 9.10 -40.13 74.35
N VAL A 118 9.23 -39.24 75.34
CA VAL A 118 9.42 -39.62 76.76
C VAL A 118 8.14 -40.25 77.33
N GLU A 119 6.97 -39.65 77.05
CA GLU A 119 5.68 -40.12 77.55
C GLU A 119 5.31 -41.50 76.97
N ASN A 120 5.49 -41.66 75.66
CA ASN A 120 5.03 -42.84 74.93
C ASN A 120 6.11 -43.91 74.74
N VAL A 121 7.39 -43.60 74.98
CA VAL A 121 8.56 -44.49 74.76
C VAL A 121 8.57 -45.03 73.32
N THR A 122 8.39 -44.12 72.36
CA THR A 122 8.41 -44.42 70.92
C THR A 122 9.71 -43.97 70.29
N PRO A 123 10.17 -44.59 69.18
CA PRO A 123 11.30 -44.10 68.40
C PRO A 123 11.16 -42.60 68.11
N TRP A 124 12.19 -41.83 68.46
CA TRP A 124 12.23 -40.39 68.31
C TRP A 124 13.03 -40.05 67.06
N HIS A 125 12.41 -39.23 66.19
CA HIS A 125 13.03 -38.67 65.01
C HIS A 125 12.69 -37.19 64.94
N TYR A 126 13.69 -36.34 64.73
CA TYR A 126 13.49 -34.90 64.59
C TYR A 126 14.51 -34.29 63.64
N GLU A 127 14.07 -33.37 62.79
CA GLU A 127 14.95 -32.54 61.97
C GLU A 127 14.74 -31.08 62.34
N GLY A 128 15.83 -30.37 62.60
CA GLY A 128 15.76 -28.96 62.98
C GLY A 128 17.02 -28.18 62.62
N ARG A 129 17.00 -26.89 62.91
CA ARG A 129 18.13 -25.99 62.69
C ARG A 129 18.85 -25.71 64.01
N LEU A 130 20.17 -25.73 63.98
CA LEU A 130 21.06 -25.21 65.02
C LEU A 130 21.68 -23.91 64.53
N VAL A 131 21.75 -22.92 65.41
CA VAL A 131 22.44 -21.64 65.19
C VAL A 131 23.71 -21.66 66.04
N LYS A 132 24.88 -21.79 65.40
CA LYS A 132 26.17 -21.72 66.08
C LYS A 132 26.44 -20.31 66.60
N ALA A 133 27.36 -20.18 67.56
CA ALA A 133 27.74 -18.88 68.15
C ALA A 133 28.29 -17.86 67.12
N ASN A 134 28.77 -18.32 65.97
CA ASN A 134 29.22 -17.48 64.85
C ASN A 134 28.08 -17.04 63.91
N GLY A 135 26.83 -17.45 64.18
CA GLY A 135 25.65 -17.17 63.35
C GLY A 135 25.41 -18.18 62.21
N GLU A 136 26.25 -19.20 62.06
CA GLU A 136 26.09 -20.25 61.05
C GLU A 136 24.90 -21.16 61.41
N ILE A 137 24.00 -21.37 60.44
CA ILE A 137 22.86 -22.28 60.59
C ILE A 137 23.23 -23.67 60.04
N ARG A 138 23.10 -24.71 60.86
CA ARG A 138 23.28 -26.12 60.49
C ARG A 138 21.96 -26.85 60.61
N TRP A 139 21.60 -27.65 59.62
CA TRP A 139 20.49 -28.59 59.77
C TRP A 139 20.99 -29.87 60.40
N TRP A 140 20.26 -30.35 61.39
CA TRP A 140 20.57 -31.58 62.09
C TRP A 140 19.37 -32.52 62.12
N GLN A 141 19.65 -33.81 62.18
CA GLN A 141 18.68 -34.88 62.33
C GLN A 141 19.02 -35.66 63.61
N GLY A 142 18.09 -35.74 64.54
CA GLY A 142 18.19 -36.59 65.73
C GLY A 142 17.36 -37.84 65.58
N ASP A 143 17.99 -38.99 65.75
CA ASP A 143 17.32 -40.29 65.81
C ASP A 143 17.66 -40.99 67.12
N SER A 144 16.66 -41.45 67.86
CA SER A 144 16.86 -42.24 69.07
C SER A 144 15.77 -43.28 69.27
N THR A 145 16.15 -44.40 69.89
CA THR A 145 15.20 -45.42 70.35
C THR A 145 15.15 -45.41 71.87
N PRO A 146 14.21 -44.66 72.48
CA PRO A 146 14.11 -44.61 73.93
C PRO A 146 13.69 -45.96 74.50
N SER A 147 14.22 -46.30 75.68
CA SER A 147 13.87 -47.50 76.43
C SER A 147 13.69 -47.16 77.91
N ARG A 148 12.83 -47.88 78.63
CA ARG A 148 12.61 -47.65 80.07
C ARG A 148 13.33 -48.71 80.88
N ASN A 149 14.13 -48.29 81.86
CA ASN A 149 14.84 -49.21 82.77
C ASN A 149 13.94 -49.64 83.95
N ASP A 150 14.41 -50.62 84.73
CA ASP A 150 13.69 -51.17 85.89
C ASP A 150 13.46 -50.14 87.02
N GLU A 151 14.18 -49.01 87.00
CA GLU A 151 14.03 -47.89 87.94
C GLU A 151 13.02 -46.83 87.45
N GLY A 152 12.41 -47.05 86.28
CA GLY A 152 11.42 -46.16 85.67
C GLY A 152 12.00 -45.02 84.83
N GLU A 153 13.32 -44.91 84.70
CA GLU A 153 13.99 -43.86 83.91
C GLU A 153 13.89 -44.16 82.40
N VAL A 154 13.72 -43.13 81.58
CA VAL A 154 13.69 -43.26 80.12
C VAL A 154 15.06 -42.91 79.55
N ILE A 155 15.71 -43.89 78.93
CA ILE A 155 17.05 -43.80 78.35
C ILE A 155 16.91 -43.63 76.84
N PHE A 156 17.36 -42.50 76.33
CA PHE A 156 17.50 -42.18 74.91
C PHE A 156 18.91 -42.53 74.44
N CYS A 157 19.05 -43.56 73.61
CA CYS A 157 20.29 -43.86 72.90
C CYS A 157 20.09 -43.51 71.43
N GLY A 158 20.93 -42.64 70.88
CA GLY A 158 20.68 -42.07 69.56
C GLY A 158 21.89 -41.44 68.89
N VAL A 159 21.66 -40.91 67.69
CA VAL A 159 22.65 -40.18 66.90
C VAL A 159 22.08 -38.84 66.45
N LEU A 160 22.92 -37.81 66.43
CA LEU A 160 22.68 -36.51 65.83
C LEU A 160 23.52 -36.41 64.55
N LEU A 161 22.87 -36.33 63.39
CA LEU A 161 23.50 -36.23 62.08
C LEU A 161 23.48 -34.79 61.58
N ASP A 162 24.53 -34.33 60.90
CA ASP A 162 24.47 -33.11 60.10
C ASP A 162 23.84 -33.44 58.75
N ILE A 163 22.73 -32.76 58.42
CA ILE A 163 21.97 -32.95 57.18
C ILE A 163 21.92 -31.66 56.33
N THR A 164 22.83 -30.73 56.59
CA THR A 164 22.86 -29.41 55.92
C THR A 164 23.00 -29.53 54.40
N GLU A 165 23.95 -30.34 53.91
CA GLU A 165 24.14 -30.55 52.47
C GLU A 165 22.92 -31.20 51.81
N ARG A 166 22.28 -32.15 52.51
CA ARG A 166 21.04 -32.79 52.03
C ARG A 166 19.91 -31.78 51.88
N LYS A 167 19.70 -30.91 52.87
CA LYS A 167 18.65 -29.87 52.83
C LYS A 167 18.93 -28.79 51.78
N GLN A 168 20.20 -28.46 51.53
CA GLN A 168 20.58 -27.55 50.44
C GLN A 168 20.27 -28.16 49.07
N ALA A 169 20.65 -29.42 48.85
CA ALA A 169 20.35 -30.13 47.60
C ALA A 169 18.83 -30.29 47.35
N GLU A 170 18.04 -30.57 48.38
CA GLU A 170 16.57 -30.63 48.30
C GLU A 170 15.96 -29.28 47.89
N ALA A 171 16.47 -28.18 48.44
CA ALA A 171 16.01 -26.83 48.11
C ALA A 171 16.37 -26.43 46.66
N GLU A 172 17.58 -26.76 46.22
CA GLU A 172 18.03 -26.52 44.83
C GLU A 172 17.20 -27.32 43.82
N LEU A 173 16.97 -28.61 44.08
CA LEU A 173 16.13 -29.46 43.23
C LEU A 173 14.69 -28.93 43.14
N LYS A 174 14.12 -28.48 44.25
CA LYS A 174 12.78 -27.90 44.28
C LYS A 174 12.72 -26.62 43.43
N SER A 175 13.68 -25.72 43.59
CA SER A 175 13.78 -24.48 42.80
C SER A 175 13.93 -24.77 41.31
N LEU A 176 14.74 -25.76 40.94
CA LEU A 176 14.95 -26.13 39.54
C LEU A 176 13.70 -26.76 38.92
N ASN A 177 12.94 -27.56 39.68
CA ASN A 177 11.71 -28.16 39.19
C ASN A 177 10.62 -27.11 38.98
N GLU A 178 10.47 -26.15 39.90
CA GLU A 178 9.54 -25.01 39.75
C GLU A 178 9.90 -24.16 38.51
N GLU A 179 11.19 -23.94 38.25
CA GLU A 179 11.66 -23.23 37.06
C GLU A 179 11.40 -24.03 35.77
N LEU A 180 11.59 -25.35 35.80
CA LEU A 180 11.31 -26.23 34.67
C LEU A 180 9.81 -26.26 34.35
N GLU A 181 8.94 -26.38 35.36
CA GLU A 181 7.49 -26.36 35.19
C GLU A 181 7.02 -25.02 34.63
N ALA A 182 7.58 -23.90 35.08
CA ALA A 182 7.30 -22.57 34.53
C ALA A 182 7.71 -22.47 33.05
N ARG A 183 8.92 -22.95 32.69
CA ARG A 183 9.39 -22.96 31.29
C ARG A 183 8.57 -23.88 30.40
N VAL A 184 8.12 -25.04 30.90
CA VAL A 184 7.25 -25.96 30.15
C VAL A 184 5.89 -25.29 29.91
N ALA A 185 5.29 -24.70 30.94
CA ALA A 185 4.01 -23.99 30.79
C ALA A 185 4.12 -22.82 29.79
N GLU A 186 5.21 -22.06 29.83
CA GLU A 186 5.47 -20.96 28.89
C GLU A 186 5.66 -21.47 27.46
N ARG A 187 6.44 -22.54 27.24
CA ARG A 187 6.62 -23.15 25.90
C ARG A 187 5.33 -23.77 25.37
N THR A 188 4.54 -24.44 26.20
CA THR A 188 3.26 -25.03 25.78
C THR A 188 2.27 -23.93 25.39
N LYS A 189 2.24 -22.82 26.14
CA LYS A 189 1.41 -21.65 25.80
C LYS A 189 1.89 -21.00 24.50
N ALA A 190 3.19 -20.77 24.34
CA ALA A 190 3.76 -20.19 23.12
C ALA A 190 3.52 -21.07 21.88
N LEU A 191 3.62 -22.40 22.04
CA LEU A 191 3.32 -23.35 20.97
C LEU A 191 1.84 -23.30 20.58
N ALA A 192 0.92 -23.33 21.56
CA ALA A 192 -0.51 -23.22 21.31
C ALA A 192 -0.89 -21.88 20.66
N GLU A 193 -0.27 -20.77 21.08
CA GLU A 193 -0.48 -19.45 20.46
C GLU A 193 0.07 -19.39 19.02
N SER A 194 1.21 -20.03 18.77
CA SER A 194 1.79 -20.14 17.42
C SER A 194 0.95 -21.01 16.50
N GLU A 195 0.48 -22.18 16.96
CA GLU A 195 -0.42 -23.06 16.22
C GLU A 195 -1.76 -22.37 15.92
N ALA A 196 -2.38 -21.73 16.91
CA ALA A 196 -3.62 -20.98 16.73
C ALA A 196 -3.44 -19.76 15.80
N ARG A 197 -2.24 -19.17 15.76
CA ARG A 197 -1.91 -18.09 14.80
C ARG A 197 -1.79 -18.64 13.38
N LEU A 198 -1.07 -19.75 13.18
CA LEU A 198 -0.92 -20.38 11.87
C LEU A 198 -2.27 -20.86 11.32
N GLN A 199 -3.12 -21.45 12.17
CA GLN A 199 -4.47 -21.86 11.80
C GLN A 199 -5.33 -20.66 11.38
N ARG A 200 -5.32 -19.56 12.15
CA ARG A 200 -6.03 -18.32 11.78
C ARG A 200 -5.50 -17.70 10.50
N LEU A 201 -4.20 -17.75 10.25
CA LEU A 201 -3.65 -17.28 8.98
C LEU A 201 -4.11 -18.15 7.82
N ALA A 202 -4.09 -19.48 7.98
CA ALA A 202 -4.57 -20.41 6.97
C ALA A 202 -6.06 -20.25 6.66
N ASP A 203 -6.90 -20.01 7.67
CA ASP A 203 -8.35 -19.84 7.52
C ASP A 203 -8.75 -18.49 6.90
N ASN A 204 -7.85 -17.49 6.89
CA ASN A 204 -8.11 -16.18 6.27
C ASN A 204 -7.52 -16.03 4.86
N VAL A 205 -6.84 -17.04 4.31
CA VAL A 205 -6.39 -17.02 2.92
C VAL A 205 -7.58 -17.36 2.02
N PRO A 206 -7.89 -16.54 0.98
CA PRO A 206 -8.90 -16.89 0.00
C PRO A 206 -8.56 -18.22 -0.68
N GLY A 207 -9.43 -19.21 -0.50
CA GLY A 207 -9.30 -20.55 -1.06
C GLY A 207 -8.89 -21.62 -0.03
N MET A 208 -8.48 -22.78 -0.54
CA MET A 208 -8.09 -23.94 0.28
C MET A 208 -6.58 -24.12 0.22
N LEU A 209 -5.88 -23.90 1.34
CA LEU A 209 -4.49 -24.34 1.51
C LEU A 209 -4.46 -25.84 1.75
N TYR A 210 -3.50 -26.52 1.15
CA TYR A 210 -3.34 -27.96 1.33
C TYR A 210 -1.88 -28.41 1.31
N GLU A 211 -1.61 -29.48 2.04
CA GLU A 211 -0.45 -30.35 1.90
C GLU A 211 -0.97 -31.65 1.27
N PHE A 212 -0.45 -32.03 0.10
CA PHE A 212 -0.88 -33.22 -0.62
C PHE A 212 0.29 -34.19 -0.81
N HIS A 213 0.08 -35.45 -0.44
CA HIS A 213 1.13 -36.48 -0.46
C HIS A 213 0.82 -37.53 -1.52
N LEU A 214 1.83 -37.91 -2.30
CA LEU A 214 1.82 -39.07 -3.18
C LEU A 214 2.93 -40.04 -2.77
N ASN A 215 2.53 -41.21 -2.28
CA ASN A 215 3.45 -42.28 -1.94
C ASN A 215 3.90 -43.05 -3.20
N PRO A 216 5.06 -43.73 -3.14
CA PRO A 216 5.55 -44.58 -4.23
C PRO A 216 4.60 -45.75 -4.61
N ASP A 217 3.72 -46.15 -3.70
CA ASP A 217 2.70 -47.18 -3.91
C ASP A 217 1.43 -46.65 -4.60
N GLY A 218 1.39 -45.35 -4.90
CA GLY A 218 0.27 -44.67 -5.54
C GLY A 218 -0.80 -44.15 -4.58
N ARG A 219 -0.63 -44.31 -3.25
CA ARG A 219 -1.58 -43.74 -2.28
C ARG A 219 -1.46 -42.22 -2.23
N MET A 220 -2.62 -41.57 -2.16
CA MET A 220 -2.78 -40.12 -2.12
C MET A 220 -3.56 -39.72 -0.87
N PHE A 221 -3.10 -38.70 -0.14
CA PHE A 221 -3.78 -38.19 1.05
C PHE A 221 -3.42 -36.72 1.31
N PHE A 222 -4.26 -36.02 2.08
CA PHE A 222 -4.01 -34.64 2.50
C PHE A 222 -3.72 -34.58 4.01
N PRO A 223 -2.45 -34.55 4.46
CA PRO A 223 -2.15 -34.36 5.89
C PRO A 223 -2.73 -33.08 6.48
N PHE A 224 -2.86 -32.05 5.66
CA PHE A 224 -3.40 -30.76 6.05
C PHE A 224 -4.28 -30.18 4.95
N VAL A 225 -5.43 -29.64 5.37
CA VAL A 225 -6.29 -28.79 4.55
C VAL A 225 -6.86 -27.68 5.44
N SER A 226 -6.91 -26.45 4.94
CA SER A 226 -7.55 -25.33 5.65
C SER A 226 -9.07 -25.42 5.61
N SER A 227 -9.76 -24.70 6.50
CA SER A 227 -11.24 -24.65 6.54
C SER A 227 -11.89 -24.12 5.24
N GLY A 228 -11.16 -23.33 4.44
CA GLY A 228 -11.59 -22.87 3.12
C GLY A 228 -11.93 -23.99 2.11
N CYS A 229 -11.59 -25.25 2.41
CA CYS A 229 -12.05 -26.40 1.63
C CYS A 229 -13.58 -26.54 1.57
N ARG A 230 -14.31 -26.11 2.61
CA ARG A 230 -15.77 -26.21 2.68
C ARG A 230 -16.45 -25.36 1.62
N GLU A 231 -15.96 -24.15 1.41
CA GLU A 231 -16.52 -23.22 0.43
C GLU A 231 -16.29 -23.70 -1.01
N ILE A 232 -15.13 -24.32 -1.27
CA ILE A 232 -14.76 -24.80 -2.61
C ILE A 232 -15.39 -26.15 -2.90
N THR A 233 -15.16 -27.14 -2.04
CA THR A 233 -15.50 -28.55 -2.29
C THR A 233 -16.87 -28.94 -1.73
N GLY A 234 -17.43 -28.16 -0.80
CA GLY A 234 -18.65 -28.51 -0.08
C GLY A 234 -18.46 -29.55 1.03
N ARG A 235 -17.20 -29.90 1.37
CA ARG A 235 -16.84 -30.91 2.36
C ARG A 235 -16.05 -30.30 3.51
N GLU A 236 -16.17 -30.90 4.69
CA GLU A 236 -15.42 -30.48 5.86
C GLU A 236 -13.96 -30.97 5.79
N ALA A 237 -13.04 -30.21 6.39
CA ALA A 237 -11.61 -30.48 6.33
C ALA A 237 -11.22 -31.90 6.74
N HIS A 238 -11.88 -32.44 7.77
CA HIS A 238 -11.62 -33.79 8.28
C HIS A 238 -12.02 -34.90 7.29
N GLU A 239 -13.02 -34.66 6.42
CA GLU A 239 -13.44 -35.63 5.40
C GLU A 239 -12.34 -35.81 4.35
N LEU A 240 -11.71 -34.69 3.96
CA LEU A 240 -10.65 -34.64 2.96
C LEU A 240 -9.30 -35.18 3.49
N GLN A 241 -9.02 -34.95 4.77
CA GLN A 241 -7.83 -35.49 5.45
C GLN A 241 -7.90 -37.01 5.61
N ASN A 242 -9.09 -37.55 5.85
CA ASN A 242 -9.31 -39.00 5.99
C ASN A 242 -9.24 -39.75 4.66
N ASP A 243 -9.71 -39.13 3.57
CA ASP A 243 -9.74 -39.78 2.25
C ASP A 243 -9.62 -38.77 1.09
N ALA A 244 -8.42 -38.67 0.51
CA ALA A 244 -8.20 -37.81 -0.64
C ALA A 244 -8.87 -38.34 -1.93
N SER A 245 -9.22 -39.62 -2.02
CA SER A 245 -9.88 -40.18 -3.22
C SER A 245 -11.22 -39.51 -3.51
N VAL A 246 -11.87 -39.01 -2.47
CA VAL A 246 -13.14 -38.26 -2.54
C VAL A 246 -13.01 -37.01 -3.42
N THR A 247 -11.90 -36.26 -3.31
CA THR A 247 -11.68 -35.08 -4.17
C THR A 247 -11.51 -35.40 -5.64
N PHE A 248 -11.00 -36.60 -5.96
CA PHE A 248 -10.84 -37.04 -7.34
C PHE A 248 -12.17 -37.52 -7.93
N ALA A 249 -13.07 -38.05 -7.09
CA ALA A 249 -14.43 -38.41 -7.49
C ALA A 249 -15.29 -37.16 -7.79
N ASP A 250 -15.01 -36.05 -7.12
CA ASP A 250 -15.68 -34.78 -7.35
C ASP A 250 -15.19 -34.08 -8.64
N ILE A 251 -14.14 -34.56 -9.33
CA ILE A 251 -13.68 -33.97 -10.60
C ILE A 251 -14.68 -34.27 -11.74
N HIS A 252 -14.97 -33.26 -12.55
CA HIS A 252 -15.85 -33.41 -13.71
C HIS A 252 -15.34 -34.52 -14.65
N PRO A 253 -16.21 -35.42 -15.16
CA PRO A 253 -15.80 -36.59 -15.94
C PRO A 253 -14.92 -36.31 -17.16
N GLU A 254 -15.10 -35.15 -17.79
CA GLU A 254 -14.30 -34.71 -18.95
C GLU A 254 -12.87 -34.26 -18.58
N ASP A 255 -12.65 -33.84 -17.33
CA ASP A 255 -11.39 -33.20 -16.91
C ASP A 255 -10.46 -34.18 -16.16
N ILE A 256 -10.99 -35.29 -15.63
CA ILE A 256 -10.26 -36.23 -14.75
C ILE A 256 -8.96 -36.78 -15.37
N LEU A 257 -8.99 -37.19 -16.65
CA LEU A 257 -7.81 -37.74 -17.34
C LEU A 257 -6.69 -36.71 -17.50
N ASN A 258 -7.06 -35.46 -17.76
CA ASN A 258 -6.11 -34.38 -17.97
C ASN A 258 -5.49 -33.92 -16.64
N VAL A 259 -6.29 -33.86 -15.57
CA VAL A 259 -5.80 -33.54 -14.22
C VAL A 259 -4.80 -34.60 -13.74
N GLN A 260 -5.12 -35.89 -13.91
CA GLN A 260 -4.20 -36.98 -13.56
C GLN A 260 -2.88 -36.91 -14.33
N ALA A 261 -2.93 -36.63 -15.63
CA ALA A 261 -1.73 -36.45 -16.44
C ALA A 261 -0.88 -35.26 -15.98
N ALA A 262 -1.51 -34.15 -15.59
CA ALA A 262 -0.82 -32.97 -15.07
C ALA A 262 -0.13 -33.25 -13.73
N ILE A 263 -0.78 -33.98 -12.81
CA ILE A 263 -0.19 -34.39 -11.53
C ILE A 263 1.00 -35.32 -11.78
N ALA A 264 0.83 -36.34 -12.64
CA ALA A 264 1.90 -37.28 -12.98
C ALA A 264 3.11 -36.58 -13.63
N ARG A 265 2.88 -35.55 -14.46
CA ARG A 265 3.94 -34.73 -15.05
C ARG A 265 4.69 -33.96 -13.96
N SER A 266 4.00 -33.25 -13.06
CA SER A 266 4.62 -32.51 -11.97
C SER A 266 5.42 -33.44 -11.03
N ALA A 267 4.87 -34.62 -10.69
CA ALA A 267 5.56 -35.64 -9.92
C ALA A 267 6.87 -36.12 -10.57
N LYS A 268 6.87 -36.26 -11.89
CA LYS A 268 8.05 -36.73 -12.65
C LYS A 268 9.11 -35.65 -12.82
N THR A 269 8.70 -34.40 -13.11
CA THR A 269 9.63 -33.30 -13.45
C THR A 269 10.01 -32.42 -12.27
N LEU A 270 9.29 -32.51 -11.15
CA LEU A 270 9.38 -31.61 -9.99
C LEU A 270 9.18 -30.12 -10.36
N GLN A 271 8.48 -29.84 -11.46
CA GLN A 271 8.03 -28.50 -11.80
C GLN A 271 6.74 -28.14 -11.05
N ASN A 272 6.55 -26.86 -10.76
CA ASN A 272 5.34 -26.33 -10.14
C ASN A 272 4.09 -26.87 -10.84
N PHE A 273 3.12 -27.32 -10.04
CA PHE A 273 1.82 -27.74 -10.52
C PHE A 273 0.90 -26.51 -10.59
N GLU A 274 0.43 -26.19 -11.79
CA GLU A 274 -0.57 -25.15 -12.04
C GLU A 274 -1.57 -25.70 -13.06
N TYR A 275 -2.83 -25.85 -12.65
CA TYR A 275 -3.87 -26.42 -13.51
C TYR A 275 -5.27 -25.91 -13.13
N GLU A 276 -6.16 -25.79 -14.12
CA GLU A 276 -7.55 -25.34 -13.97
C GLU A 276 -8.50 -26.44 -14.46
N TRP A 277 -9.52 -26.79 -13.67
CA TRP A 277 -10.49 -27.84 -14.02
C TRP A 277 -11.82 -27.66 -13.29
N ARG A 278 -12.84 -28.43 -13.70
CA ARG A 278 -14.17 -28.42 -13.06
C ARG A 278 -14.30 -29.50 -12.01
N ILE A 279 -15.03 -29.16 -10.94
CA ILE A 279 -15.53 -30.12 -9.94
C ILE A 279 -17.05 -30.04 -9.83
N ILE A 280 -17.66 -31.14 -9.43
CA ILE A 280 -19.07 -31.25 -9.06
C ILE A 280 -19.09 -31.50 -7.55
N THR A 281 -19.54 -30.50 -6.80
CA THR A 281 -19.66 -30.60 -5.33
C THR A 281 -20.71 -31.66 -4.94
N PRO A 282 -20.73 -32.14 -3.69
CA PRO A 282 -21.76 -33.07 -3.19
C PRO A 282 -23.20 -32.57 -3.35
N SER A 283 -23.38 -31.24 -3.42
CA SER A 283 -24.68 -30.60 -3.65
C SER A 283 -25.16 -30.67 -5.12
N GLY A 284 -24.29 -31.12 -6.03
CA GLY A 284 -24.53 -31.13 -7.48
C GLY A 284 -24.13 -29.83 -8.19
N GLN A 285 -23.59 -28.84 -7.48
CA GLN A 285 -23.10 -27.60 -8.09
C GLN A 285 -21.76 -27.83 -8.79
N GLU A 286 -21.67 -27.43 -10.07
CA GLU A 286 -20.43 -27.38 -10.83
C GLU A 286 -19.64 -26.10 -10.52
N LYS A 287 -18.33 -26.23 -10.27
CA LYS A 287 -17.41 -25.12 -9.98
C LYS A 287 -16.12 -25.27 -10.79
N TRP A 288 -15.57 -24.14 -11.23
CA TRP A 288 -14.23 -24.09 -11.81
C TRP A 288 -13.20 -23.79 -10.72
N ILE A 289 -12.18 -24.62 -10.61
CA ILE A 289 -11.13 -24.48 -9.61
C ILE A 289 -9.75 -24.41 -10.25
N LYS A 290 -8.83 -23.71 -9.58
CA LYS A 290 -7.42 -23.58 -9.96
C LYS A 290 -6.53 -24.02 -8.80
N ALA A 291 -5.65 -24.99 -9.04
CA ALA A 291 -4.59 -25.33 -8.08
C ALA A 291 -3.24 -24.77 -8.50
N VAL A 292 -2.50 -24.26 -7.51
CA VAL A 292 -1.10 -23.86 -7.65
C VAL A 292 -0.32 -24.47 -6.49
N SER A 293 0.67 -25.32 -6.78
CA SER A 293 1.48 -25.98 -5.75
C SER A 293 2.91 -26.28 -6.18
N LYS A 294 3.81 -26.36 -5.20
CA LYS A 294 5.22 -26.70 -5.41
C LYS A 294 5.50 -28.14 -4.97
N PRO A 295 6.01 -29.02 -5.86
CA PRO A 295 6.40 -30.37 -5.47
C PRO A 295 7.76 -30.41 -4.78
N GLU A 296 7.88 -31.26 -3.77
CA GLU A 296 9.13 -31.60 -3.09
C GLU A 296 9.23 -33.13 -2.96
N ARG A 297 10.41 -33.69 -3.26
CA ARG A 297 10.64 -35.14 -3.12
C ARG A 297 11.30 -35.41 -1.76
N ARG A 298 10.62 -36.16 -0.89
CA ARG A 298 11.13 -36.54 0.44
C ARG A 298 12.01 -37.80 0.41
N VAL A 299 12.76 -37.99 1.49
CA VAL A 299 13.59 -39.17 1.74
C VAL A 299 12.68 -40.40 1.82
N GLY A 300 12.77 -41.31 0.84
CA GLY A 300 11.86 -42.45 0.70
C GLY A 300 11.05 -42.47 -0.61
N GLY A 301 11.15 -41.42 -1.44
CA GLY A 301 10.56 -41.38 -2.77
C GLY A 301 9.14 -40.79 -2.84
N GLU A 302 8.55 -40.47 -1.68
CA GLU A 302 7.30 -39.71 -1.54
C GLU A 302 7.44 -38.31 -2.14
N ILE A 303 6.37 -37.83 -2.76
CA ILE A 303 6.29 -36.48 -3.32
C ILE A 303 5.20 -35.71 -2.58
N VAL A 304 5.55 -34.52 -2.12
CA VAL A 304 4.67 -33.63 -1.36
C VAL A 304 4.46 -32.35 -2.14
N TRP A 305 3.20 -31.92 -2.27
CA TRP A 305 2.85 -30.63 -2.84
C TRP A 305 2.30 -29.73 -1.74
N TYR A 306 2.94 -28.57 -1.57
CA TYR A 306 2.41 -27.48 -0.76
C TYR A 306 1.81 -26.44 -1.69
N GLY A 307 0.53 -26.14 -1.50
CA GLY A 307 -0.13 -25.18 -2.37
C GLY A 307 -1.52 -24.79 -1.92
N TYR A 308 -2.22 -24.14 -2.84
CA TYR A 308 -3.56 -23.64 -2.61
C TYR A 308 -4.46 -23.91 -3.81
N LEU A 309 -5.76 -23.97 -3.53
CA LEU A 309 -6.83 -24.16 -4.49
C LEU A 309 -7.77 -22.96 -4.43
N LEU A 310 -8.08 -22.36 -5.58
CA LEU A 310 -8.99 -21.21 -5.70
C LEU A 310 -10.26 -21.60 -6.45
N ASP A 311 -11.39 -21.04 -6.04
CA ASP A 311 -12.60 -20.98 -6.86
C ASP A 311 -12.44 -19.87 -7.91
N ILE A 312 -12.49 -20.22 -9.19
CA ILE A 312 -12.41 -19.28 -10.32
C ILE A 312 -13.72 -19.25 -11.11
N SER A 313 -14.83 -19.74 -10.54
CA SER A 313 -16.14 -19.80 -11.19
C SER A 313 -16.63 -18.43 -11.62
N ASP A 314 -16.51 -17.40 -10.76
CA ASP A 314 -16.91 -16.02 -11.09
C ASP A 314 -16.13 -15.46 -12.29
N ARG A 315 -14.83 -15.77 -12.36
CA ARG A 315 -13.96 -15.36 -13.47
C ARG A 315 -14.40 -16.03 -14.78
N GLN A 316 -14.68 -17.34 -14.75
CA GLN A 316 -15.11 -18.09 -15.93
C GLN A 316 -16.52 -17.67 -16.39
N GLN A 317 -17.45 -17.45 -15.45
CA GLN A 317 -18.79 -16.93 -15.76
C GLN A 317 -18.72 -15.52 -16.36
N THR A 318 -17.89 -14.63 -15.81
CA THR A 318 -17.69 -13.28 -16.36
C THR A 318 -17.12 -13.34 -17.78
N GLN A 319 -16.15 -14.23 -18.03
CA GLN A 319 -15.55 -14.42 -19.34
C GLN A 319 -16.55 -15.01 -20.36
N GLN A 320 -17.35 -15.99 -19.95
CA GLN A 320 -18.40 -16.58 -20.79
C GLN A 320 -19.54 -15.59 -21.07
N GLN A 321 -19.93 -14.80 -20.08
CA GLN A 321 -20.95 -13.75 -20.22
C GLN A 321 -20.48 -12.65 -21.17
N LEU A 322 -19.21 -12.25 -21.08
CA LEU A 322 -18.60 -11.31 -22.03
C LEU A 322 -18.59 -11.89 -23.46
N GLN A 323 -18.28 -13.18 -23.61
CA GLN A 323 -18.29 -13.86 -24.91
C GLN A 323 -19.70 -13.99 -25.50
N GLN A 324 -20.71 -14.34 -24.69
CA GLN A 324 -22.12 -14.39 -25.11
C GLN A 324 -22.65 -13.00 -25.48
N GLN A 325 -22.32 -11.97 -24.70
CA GLN A 325 -22.67 -10.59 -25.03
C GLN A 325 -22.01 -10.14 -26.34
N ALA A 326 -20.73 -10.47 -26.57
CA ALA A 326 -20.05 -10.16 -27.82
C ALA A 326 -20.72 -10.85 -29.03
N GLN A 327 -21.09 -12.12 -28.89
CA GLN A 327 -21.77 -12.87 -29.96
C GLN A 327 -23.17 -12.35 -30.25
N PHE A 328 -23.94 -11.99 -29.21
CA PHE A 328 -25.26 -11.36 -29.36
C PHE A 328 -25.18 -10.01 -30.10
N LEU A 329 -24.24 -9.14 -29.72
CA LEU A 329 -24.03 -7.86 -30.40
C LEU A 329 -23.59 -8.04 -31.85
N GLN A 330 -22.79 -9.06 -32.16
CA GLN A 330 -22.38 -9.39 -33.53
C GLN A 330 -23.57 -9.82 -34.40
N SER A 331 -24.51 -10.62 -33.87
CA SER A 331 -25.70 -11.03 -34.63
C SER A 331 -26.63 -9.84 -34.97
N ILE A 332 -26.80 -8.88 -34.04
CA ILE A 332 -27.54 -7.63 -34.33
C ILE A 332 -26.81 -6.81 -35.39
N TRP A 333 -25.48 -6.74 -35.31
CA TRP A 333 -24.66 -6.02 -36.27
C TRP A 333 -24.84 -6.55 -37.70
N GLU A 334 -24.88 -7.87 -37.88
CA GLU A 334 -24.97 -8.49 -39.21
C GLU A 334 -26.40 -8.65 -39.75
N GLY A 335 -27.39 -8.82 -38.89
CA GLY A 335 -28.74 -9.26 -39.27
C GLY A 335 -29.78 -8.18 -39.59
N VAL A 336 -29.47 -6.89 -39.40
CA VAL A 336 -30.42 -5.79 -39.69
C VAL A 336 -30.34 -5.31 -41.14
N ASP A 337 -31.48 -4.90 -41.72
CA ASP A 337 -31.58 -4.45 -43.12
C ASP A 337 -31.31 -2.96 -43.35
N TYR A 338 -31.22 -2.17 -42.26
CA TYR A 338 -30.87 -0.75 -42.32
C TYR A 338 -29.38 -0.54 -42.05
N GLY A 339 -28.82 0.55 -42.59
CA GLY A 339 -27.39 0.84 -42.45
C GLY A 339 -27.05 1.24 -41.02
N ILE A 340 -25.99 0.65 -40.46
CA ILE A 340 -25.40 1.04 -39.16
C ILE A 340 -23.92 1.32 -39.36
N PHE A 341 -23.43 2.42 -38.80
CA PHE A 341 -22.00 2.63 -38.66
C PHE A 341 -21.64 3.34 -37.36
N VAL A 342 -20.42 3.10 -36.89
CA VAL A 342 -19.89 3.66 -35.65
C VAL A 342 -18.83 4.70 -35.97
N LEU A 343 -18.89 5.81 -35.25
CA LEU A 343 -17.93 6.90 -35.31
C LEU A 343 -17.26 7.08 -33.94
N ASP A 344 -15.95 7.25 -33.94
CA ASP A 344 -15.25 7.79 -32.77
C ASP A 344 -15.48 9.30 -32.72
N VAL A 345 -15.72 9.81 -31.52
CA VAL A 345 -15.75 11.24 -31.22
C VAL A 345 -14.33 11.69 -30.92
N LEU A 346 -13.80 12.59 -31.75
CA LEU A 346 -12.50 13.22 -31.55
C LEU A 346 -12.69 14.66 -31.11
N ASP A 347 -11.77 15.16 -30.28
CA ASP A 347 -11.71 16.55 -29.86
C ASP A 347 -13.06 17.07 -29.31
N ASP A 348 -13.66 16.30 -28.39
CA ASP A 348 -14.98 16.59 -27.77
C ASP A 348 -16.11 16.89 -28.77
N GLY A 349 -16.09 16.20 -29.92
CA GLY A 349 -17.06 16.39 -30.99
C GLY A 349 -16.60 17.38 -32.06
N ALA A 350 -15.32 17.76 -32.07
CA ALA A 350 -14.77 18.57 -33.15
C ALA A 350 -14.66 17.78 -34.46
N GLU A 351 -14.36 16.49 -34.38
CA GLU A 351 -14.15 15.63 -35.53
C GLU A 351 -14.70 14.23 -35.26
N PHE A 352 -15.02 13.49 -36.33
CA PHE A 352 -15.48 12.10 -36.22
C PHE A 352 -14.66 11.20 -37.12
N ARG A 353 -14.31 10.03 -36.62
CA ARG A 353 -13.57 9.02 -37.40
C ARG A 353 -14.43 7.78 -37.59
N TYR A 354 -14.51 7.31 -38.83
CA TYR A 354 -15.25 6.08 -39.13
C TYR A 354 -14.54 4.86 -38.54
N VAL A 355 -15.26 4.12 -37.69
CA VAL A 355 -14.71 2.95 -37.01
C VAL A 355 -15.10 1.68 -37.75
N LYS A 356 -16.39 1.52 -38.06
CA LYS A 356 -16.91 0.33 -38.72
C LYS A 356 -18.29 0.58 -39.34
N PHE A 357 -18.60 -0.18 -40.38
CA PHE A 357 -19.90 -0.22 -41.05
C PHE A 357 -20.47 -1.64 -40.93
N ASN A 358 -21.78 -1.75 -40.80
CA ASN A 358 -22.45 -3.03 -40.83
C ASN A 358 -22.67 -3.50 -42.28
N PRO A 359 -22.96 -4.79 -42.51
CA PRO A 359 -23.15 -5.33 -43.85
C PRO A 359 -24.24 -4.62 -44.67
N ALA A 360 -25.35 -4.20 -44.04
CA ALA A 360 -26.42 -3.49 -44.75
C ALA A 360 -25.99 -2.10 -45.25
N MET A 361 -25.20 -1.36 -44.47
CA MET A 361 -24.65 -0.07 -44.91
C MET A 361 -23.69 -0.25 -46.09
N LEU A 362 -22.89 -1.31 -46.09
CA LEU A 362 -21.99 -1.62 -47.21
C LEU A 362 -22.76 -2.01 -48.49
N ARG A 363 -23.88 -2.74 -48.36
CA ARG A 363 -24.72 -3.14 -49.51
C ARG A 363 -25.54 -2.00 -50.11
N ASN A 364 -26.14 -1.17 -49.26
CA ASN A 364 -27.15 -0.19 -49.67
C ASN A 364 -26.58 1.22 -49.89
N SER A 365 -25.29 1.42 -49.59
CA SER A 365 -24.66 2.72 -49.78
C SER A 365 -24.47 3.04 -51.27
N PRO A 366 -24.76 4.29 -51.70
CA PRO A 366 -24.55 4.74 -53.07
C PRO A 366 -23.06 4.90 -53.45
N MET A 367 -22.15 4.73 -52.47
CA MET A 367 -20.69 4.82 -52.65
C MET A 367 -19.96 3.72 -51.85
N PRO A 368 -18.77 3.27 -52.27
CA PRO A 368 -17.96 2.32 -51.51
C PRO A 368 -17.48 2.94 -50.20
N LEU A 369 -17.78 2.28 -49.07
CA LEU A 369 -17.52 2.82 -47.72
C LEU A 369 -16.33 2.15 -47.02
N GLU A 370 -15.89 0.98 -47.47
CA GLU A 370 -14.73 0.27 -46.93
C GLU A 370 -13.47 1.16 -46.88
N PRO A 371 -13.16 2.00 -47.91
CA PRO A 371 -12.00 2.88 -47.88
C PRO A 371 -12.09 4.04 -46.89
N LEU A 372 -13.24 4.24 -46.22
CA LEU A 372 -13.46 5.31 -45.24
C LEU A 372 -13.12 4.89 -43.82
N VAL A 373 -13.07 3.59 -43.52
CA VAL A 373 -12.72 3.08 -42.18
C VAL A 373 -11.34 3.60 -41.77
N GLY A 374 -11.25 4.15 -40.56
CA GLY A 374 -10.05 4.76 -40.00
C GLY A 374 -9.79 6.20 -40.42
N LYS A 375 -10.50 6.73 -41.43
CA LYS A 375 -10.39 8.14 -41.86
C LYS A 375 -11.34 9.02 -41.06
N THR A 376 -10.93 10.27 -40.84
CA THR A 376 -11.84 11.30 -40.31
C THR A 376 -12.85 11.72 -41.37
N MET A 377 -13.99 12.28 -40.97
CA MET A 377 -14.98 12.80 -41.93
C MET A 377 -14.35 13.80 -42.89
N ALA A 378 -13.45 14.65 -42.40
CA ALA A 378 -12.69 15.59 -43.21
C ALA A 378 -11.81 14.93 -44.29
N GLN A 379 -11.36 13.70 -44.08
CA GLN A 379 -10.56 12.92 -45.05
C GLN A 379 -11.43 12.02 -45.95
N ALA A 380 -12.61 11.64 -45.47
CA ALA A 380 -13.47 10.63 -46.07
C ALA A 380 -14.55 11.20 -47.01
N LEU A 381 -15.07 12.39 -46.70
CA LEU A 381 -16.16 13.03 -47.43
C LEU A 381 -15.70 14.34 -48.08
N PRO A 382 -16.37 14.81 -49.14
CA PRO A 382 -16.20 16.16 -49.65
C PRO A 382 -16.33 17.20 -48.53
N GLN A 383 -15.54 18.26 -48.58
CA GLN A 383 -15.33 19.19 -47.46
C GLN A 383 -16.64 19.77 -46.91
N ASP A 384 -17.60 20.05 -47.78
CA ASP A 384 -18.91 20.59 -47.42
C ASP A 384 -19.79 19.55 -46.71
N MET A 385 -19.83 18.32 -47.22
CA MET A 385 -20.54 17.21 -46.58
C MET A 385 -19.90 16.85 -45.24
N ALA A 386 -18.56 16.78 -45.18
CA ALA A 386 -17.81 16.51 -43.95
C ALA A 386 -18.10 17.56 -42.86
N LYS A 387 -18.26 18.83 -43.24
CA LYS A 387 -18.63 19.90 -42.31
C LYS A 387 -20.08 19.77 -41.86
N LEU A 388 -21.01 19.48 -42.77
CA LEU A 388 -22.43 19.31 -42.47
C LEU A 388 -22.69 18.16 -41.49
N TYR A 389 -22.16 16.97 -41.78
CA TYR A 389 -22.35 15.80 -40.91
C TYR A 389 -21.63 15.96 -39.57
N ARG A 390 -20.44 16.58 -39.52
CA ARG A 390 -19.80 16.94 -38.25
C ARG A 390 -20.72 17.78 -37.39
N GLN A 391 -21.32 18.80 -37.97
CA GLN A 391 -22.22 19.69 -37.24
C GLN A 391 -23.47 18.96 -36.75
N ARG A 392 -24.12 18.18 -37.61
CA ARG A 392 -25.34 17.44 -37.23
C ARG A 392 -25.06 16.41 -36.15
N TYR A 393 -23.98 15.64 -36.28
CA TYR A 393 -23.62 14.63 -35.29
C TYR A 393 -23.12 15.23 -33.98
N ARG A 394 -22.50 16.42 -34.01
CA ARG A 394 -22.23 17.19 -32.79
C ARG A 394 -23.51 17.56 -32.04
N GLY A 395 -24.61 17.80 -32.75
CA GLY A 395 -25.93 18.02 -32.13
C GLY A 395 -26.38 16.85 -31.23
N CYS A 396 -25.96 15.62 -31.54
CA CYS A 396 -26.21 14.46 -30.67
C CYS A 396 -25.41 14.54 -29.36
N ILE A 397 -24.15 14.99 -29.45
CA ILE A 397 -23.27 15.18 -28.31
C ILE A 397 -23.81 16.27 -27.38
N GLU A 398 -24.18 17.41 -27.96
CA GLU A 398 -24.70 18.56 -27.23
C GLU A 398 -26.06 18.26 -26.59
N ALA A 399 -26.98 17.63 -27.34
CA ALA A 399 -28.30 17.29 -26.84
C ALA A 399 -28.28 16.13 -25.83
N LYS A 400 -27.18 15.38 -25.75
CA LYS A 400 -26.99 14.21 -24.86
C LYS A 400 -28.09 13.14 -25.01
N ARG A 401 -28.74 13.09 -26.17
CA ARG A 401 -29.83 12.16 -26.52
C ARG A 401 -29.79 11.84 -28.00
N SER A 402 -30.43 10.75 -28.40
CA SER A 402 -30.55 10.41 -29.82
C SER A 402 -31.23 11.52 -30.60
N ILE A 403 -30.68 11.82 -31.76
CA ILE A 403 -31.25 12.76 -32.71
C ILE A 403 -31.55 12.03 -34.01
N PHE A 404 -32.65 12.36 -34.64
CA PHE A 404 -32.96 11.87 -35.98
C PHE A 404 -33.23 13.05 -36.89
N PHE A 405 -32.88 12.87 -38.14
CA PHE A 405 -33.13 13.84 -39.19
C PHE A 405 -33.27 13.12 -40.51
N GLU A 406 -34.11 13.66 -41.38
CA GLU A 406 -34.24 13.21 -42.75
C GLU A 406 -33.25 13.98 -43.59
N GLU A 407 -32.59 13.30 -44.52
CA GLU A 407 -31.58 13.90 -45.36
C GLU A 407 -31.72 13.45 -46.80
N ASN A 408 -31.53 14.40 -47.69
CA ASN A 408 -31.56 14.14 -49.10
C ASN A 408 -30.14 13.83 -49.61
N PHE A 409 -29.98 12.70 -50.28
CA PHE A 409 -28.78 12.30 -50.97
C PHE A 409 -29.03 12.23 -52.46
N LEU A 410 -28.30 13.07 -53.20
CA LEU A 410 -28.25 13.01 -54.66
C LEU A 410 -27.11 12.07 -55.06
N ALA A 411 -27.45 10.88 -55.55
CA ALA A 411 -26.48 9.90 -56.02
C ALA A 411 -26.87 9.43 -57.42
N ASN A 412 -25.93 9.50 -58.39
CA ASN A 412 -26.16 9.11 -59.79
C ASN A 412 -27.40 9.77 -60.44
N ASP A 413 -27.61 11.07 -60.22
CA ASP A 413 -28.78 11.84 -60.67
C ASP A 413 -30.15 11.40 -60.11
N GLU A 414 -30.19 10.45 -59.16
CA GLU A 414 -31.40 10.09 -58.42
C GLU A 414 -31.40 10.73 -57.02
N GLU A 415 -32.54 11.34 -56.68
CA GLU A 415 -32.78 11.99 -55.40
C GLU A 415 -33.32 10.97 -54.40
N THR A 416 -32.49 10.55 -53.43
CA THR A 416 -32.88 9.63 -52.35
C THR A 416 -33.04 10.36 -51.03
N TRP A 417 -34.02 9.99 -50.22
CA TRP A 417 -34.25 10.57 -48.90
C TRP A 417 -33.96 9.53 -47.83
N TRP A 418 -33.09 9.85 -46.88
CA TRP A 418 -32.64 8.95 -45.82
C TRP A 418 -33.02 9.51 -44.46
N LEU A 419 -33.74 8.75 -43.64
CA LEU A 419 -33.89 9.00 -42.21
C LEU A 419 -32.64 8.49 -41.48
N ILE A 420 -31.84 9.44 -40.97
CA ILE A 420 -30.63 9.19 -40.21
C ILE A 420 -30.93 9.40 -38.73
N ASN A 421 -30.64 8.40 -37.89
CA ASN A 421 -30.73 8.49 -36.44
C ASN A 421 -29.36 8.25 -35.81
N VAL A 422 -28.90 9.20 -35.00
CA VAL A 422 -27.58 9.23 -34.37
C VAL A 422 -27.76 9.14 -32.87
N THR A 423 -27.16 8.12 -32.27
CA THR A 423 -27.29 7.81 -30.84
C THR A 423 -25.93 7.92 -30.14
N PRO A 424 -25.84 8.62 -29.00
CA PRO A 424 -24.58 8.78 -28.29
C PRO A 424 -24.27 7.55 -27.42
N LEU A 425 -23.04 7.04 -27.51
CA LEU A 425 -22.50 6.03 -26.60
C LEU A 425 -21.55 6.69 -25.62
N TRP A 426 -21.86 6.49 -24.33
CA TRP A 426 -21.12 7.05 -23.22
C TRP A 426 -19.95 6.14 -22.83
N ASP A 427 -18.82 6.74 -22.49
CA ASP A 427 -17.72 6.07 -21.82
C ASP A 427 -17.97 5.98 -20.30
N ASN A 428 -17.09 5.25 -19.60
CA ASN A 428 -17.15 5.08 -18.15
C ASN A 428 -16.97 6.40 -17.35
N HIS A 429 -16.59 7.50 -18.00
CA HIS A 429 -16.43 8.83 -17.41
C HIS A 429 -17.60 9.76 -17.75
N SER A 430 -18.72 9.21 -18.23
CA SER A 430 -19.90 9.99 -18.62
C SER A 430 -19.62 11.02 -19.72
N ARG A 431 -18.68 10.74 -20.63
CA ARG A 431 -18.47 11.50 -21.87
C ARG A 431 -18.92 10.68 -23.06
N ILE A 432 -19.38 11.34 -24.12
CA ILE A 432 -19.82 10.65 -25.34
C ILE A 432 -18.59 10.34 -26.17
N ALA A 433 -18.10 9.10 -26.10
CA ALA A 433 -16.89 8.67 -26.78
C ALA A 433 -17.15 8.19 -28.21
N GLN A 434 -18.35 7.67 -28.48
CA GLN A 434 -18.72 7.15 -29.79
C GLN A 434 -20.14 7.56 -30.17
N LEU A 435 -20.41 7.60 -31.47
CA LEU A 435 -21.74 7.76 -32.02
C LEU A 435 -22.11 6.52 -32.86
N VAL A 436 -23.31 6.00 -32.63
CA VAL A 436 -23.92 4.97 -33.48
C VAL A 436 -24.90 5.65 -34.40
N VAL A 437 -24.64 5.57 -35.71
CA VAL A 437 -25.49 6.14 -36.75
C VAL A 437 -26.26 5.01 -37.42
N THR A 438 -27.58 5.17 -37.51
CA THR A 438 -28.51 4.28 -38.21
C THR A 438 -29.17 5.03 -39.35
N VAL A 439 -29.36 4.38 -40.50
CA VAL A 439 -29.78 5.03 -41.75
C VAL A 439 -30.84 4.19 -42.47
N THR A 440 -31.98 4.80 -42.79
CA THR A 440 -33.16 4.18 -43.44
C THR A 440 -33.62 4.99 -44.66
N ASP A 441 -33.93 4.38 -45.80
CA ASP A 441 -34.47 5.09 -46.99
C ASP A 441 -35.99 5.39 -46.88
N ILE A 442 -36.42 6.60 -47.23
CA ILE A 442 -37.80 7.13 -47.16
C ILE A 442 -38.25 7.87 -48.44
N THR A 443 -37.57 7.68 -49.57
CA THR A 443 -37.75 8.45 -50.82
C THR A 443 -39.19 8.50 -51.35
N GLU A 444 -39.84 7.34 -51.49
CA GLU A 444 -41.20 7.24 -52.08
C GLU A 444 -42.24 8.04 -51.29
N ARG A 445 -42.09 8.11 -49.97
CA ARG A 445 -43.01 8.84 -49.09
C ARG A 445 -42.94 10.35 -49.33
N LYS A 446 -41.75 10.90 -49.62
CA LYS A 446 -41.53 12.33 -49.75
C LYS A 446 -42.06 12.91 -51.07
N GLN A 447 -42.01 12.16 -52.16
CA GLN A 447 -42.50 12.65 -53.47
C GLN A 447 -44.02 12.88 -53.49
N ALA A 448 -44.80 11.92 -52.97
CA ALA A 448 -46.26 12.02 -52.97
C ALA A 448 -46.82 13.12 -52.04
N GLU A 449 -46.12 13.41 -50.94
CA GLU A 449 -46.54 14.43 -49.98
C GLU A 449 -46.25 15.85 -50.50
N LYS A 450 -45.12 16.03 -51.19
CA LYS A 450 -44.65 17.33 -51.70
C LYS A 450 -45.59 17.89 -52.76
N GLU A 451 -46.04 17.09 -53.73
CA GLU A 451 -46.88 17.59 -54.82
C GLU A 451 -48.25 18.10 -54.36
N ARG A 452 -48.92 17.36 -53.48
CA ARG A 452 -50.26 17.73 -52.98
C ARG A 452 -50.20 18.90 -52.01
N GLN A 453 -49.19 18.93 -51.13
CA GLN A 453 -48.98 20.06 -50.23
C GLN A 453 -48.61 21.32 -51.00
N MET A 454 -47.83 21.23 -52.09
CA MET A 454 -47.42 22.38 -52.89
C MET A 454 -48.64 23.17 -53.40
N PHE A 455 -49.64 22.53 -54.01
CA PHE A 455 -50.77 23.24 -54.61
C PHE A 455 -51.74 23.86 -53.59
N VAL A 456 -52.07 23.13 -52.51
CA VAL A 456 -52.92 23.68 -51.44
C VAL A 456 -52.19 24.80 -50.70
N SER A 457 -50.91 24.61 -50.42
CA SER A 457 -50.06 25.61 -49.78
C SER A 457 -49.91 26.86 -50.63
N LEU A 458 -49.78 26.76 -51.96
CA LEU A 458 -49.68 27.93 -52.84
C LEU A 458 -50.94 28.81 -52.80
N ILE A 459 -52.14 28.21 -52.68
CA ILE A 459 -53.41 28.94 -52.65
C ILE A 459 -53.73 29.47 -51.24
N GLU A 460 -53.55 28.65 -50.20
CA GLU A 460 -53.79 29.05 -48.81
C GLU A 460 -52.75 30.07 -48.31
N ASN A 461 -51.48 29.99 -48.75
CA ASN A 461 -50.44 30.97 -48.41
C ASN A 461 -50.35 32.15 -49.37
N SER A 462 -51.23 32.25 -50.37
CA SER A 462 -51.32 33.48 -51.15
C SER A 462 -51.70 34.64 -50.22
N SER A 463 -50.97 35.76 -50.30
CA SER A 463 -51.30 36.99 -49.56
C SER A 463 -52.58 37.65 -50.06
N ASP A 464 -52.95 37.32 -51.29
CA ASP A 464 -54.11 37.87 -51.93
C ASP A 464 -55.31 37.02 -51.51
N PHE A 465 -56.42 37.68 -51.20
CA PHE A 465 -57.73 37.07 -51.07
C PHE A 465 -58.02 36.30 -52.38
N ILE A 466 -58.13 34.98 -52.29
CA ILE A 466 -58.51 34.11 -53.40
C ILE A 466 -59.85 33.46 -53.05
N GLY A 467 -60.87 33.79 -53.82
CA GLY A 467 -62.21 33.24 -53.65
C GLY A 467 -62.69 32.51 -54.90
N LEU A 468 -63.50 31.47 -54.71
CA LEU A 468 -64.28 30.80 -55.74
C LEU A 468 -65.75 30.91 -55.33
N ALA A 469 -66.63 31.24 -56.26
CA ALA A 469 -68.08 31.29 -56.08
C ALA A 469 -68.80 30.61 -57.25
N ASP A 470 -69.96 30.04 -57.03
CA ASP A 470 -70.78 29.49 -58.11
C ASP A 470 -71.35 30.60 -59.02
N LEU A 471 -72.03 30.21 -60.10
CA LEU A 471 -72.62 31.16 -61.05
C LEU A 471 -73.80 31.96 -60.48
N ALA A 472 -74.38 31.54 -59.36
CA ALA A 472 -75.40 32.29 -58.64
C ALA A 472 -74.79 33.34 -57.68
N GLY A 473 -73.45 33.35 -57.53
CA GLY A 473 -72.72 34.26 -56.66
C GLY A 473 -72.57 33.74 -55.23
N GLN A 474 -72.69 32.42 -55.00
CA GLN A 474 -72.48 31.78 -53.70
C GLN A 474 -71.02 31.31 -53.53
N PRO A 475 -70.28 31.73 -52.49
CA PRO A 475 -68.90 31.32 -52.28
C PRO A 475 -68.73 29.80 -52.03
N ILE A 476 -67.92 29.15 -52.86
CA ILE A 476 -67.53 27.73 -52.79
C ILE A 476 -66.26 27.54 -51.97
N PHE A 477 -65.29 28.43 -52.15
CA PHE A 477 -63.99 28.38 -51.48
C PHE A 477 -63.50 29.80 -51.24
N LEU A 478 -62.84 30.00 -50.12
CA LEU A 478 -62.17 31.25 -49.80
C LEU A 478 -60.89 30.88 -49.07
N ASN A 479 -59.73 31.32 -49.56
CA ASN A 479 -58.46 31.03 -48.91
C ASN A 479 -58.34 31.78 -47.56
N GLU A 480 -57.37 31.40 -46.76
CA GLU A 480 -57.16 31.98 -45.43
C GLU A 480 -56.97 33.49 -45.45
N ALA A 481 -56.19 34.02 -46.40
CA ALA A 481 -56.02 35.46 -46.58
C ALA A 481 -57.36 36.15 -46.83
N GLY A 482 -58.23 35.55 -47.63
CA GLY A 482 -59.53 36.11 -47.92
C GLY A 482 -60.50 36.10 -46.75
N ARG A 483 -60.54 35.00 -45.99
CA ARG A 483 -61.35 34.88 -44.76
C ARG A 483 -60.96 35.92 -43.72
N LYS A 484 -59.65 36.06 -43.49
CA LYS A 484 -59.10 37.05 -42.54
C LYS A 484 -59.33 38.47 -43.01
N LEU A 485 -59.17 38.74 -44.31
CA LEU A 485 -59.30 40.09 -44.85
C LEU A 485 -60.68 40.66 -44.51
N VAL A 486 -61.73 39.87 -44.65
CA VAL A 486 -63.13 40.31 -44.44
C VAL A 486 -63.71 39.88 -43.09
N GLY A 487 -62.94 39.19 -42.23
CA GLY A 487 -63.36 38.86 -40.86
C GLY A 487 -64.36 37.71 -40.76
N LEU A 488 -64.17 36.64 -41.51
CA LEU A 488 -64.96 35.41 -41.40
C LEU A 488 -64.14 34.35 -40.66
N ASP A 489 -64.67 33.85 -39.54
CA ASP A 489 -63.90 33.01 -38.62
C ASP A 489 -64.07 31.48 -38.80
N ASP A 490 -64.97 30.97 -39.66
CA ASP A 490 -64.95 29.53 -40.01
C ASP A 490 -65.73 29.15 -41.29
N LEU A 491 -65.35 28.00 -41.87
CA LEU A 491 -65.77 27.41 -43.16
C LEU A 491 -67.29 27.13 -43.34
N THR A 492 -68.11 27.36 -42.31
CA THR A 492 -69.57 27.14 -42.35
C THR A 492 -70.39 28.39 -42.66
N SER A 493 -69.79 29.59 -42.57
CA SER A 493 -70.54 30.86 -42.71
C SER A 493 -70.60 31.40 -44.14
N THR A 494 -69.84 30.85 -45.09
CA THR A 494 -69.80 31.36 -46.46
C THR A 494 -71.07 31.05 -47.27
N GLN A 495 -71.93 30.15 -46.78
CA GLN A 495 -73.22 29.83 -47.43
C GLN A 495 -74.33 30.85 -47.12
N ASP A 496 -74.13 31.70 -46.11
CA ASP A 496 -75.10 32.71 -45.70
C ASP A 496 -74.94 34.04 -46.46
N PHE A 497 -73.87 34.18 -47.25
CA PHE A 497 -73.53 35.41 -47.93
C PHE A 497 -73.38 35.25 -49.43
N THR A 498 -73.76 36.29 -50.16
CA THR A 498 -73.51 36.38 -51.61
C THR A 498 -72.32 37.28 -51.89
N VAL A 499 -71.63 37.07 -53.01
CA VAL A 499 -70.46 37.88 -53.42
C VAL A 499 -70.65 39.41 -53.25
N PRO A 500 -71.79 40.03 -53.58
CA PRO A 500 -71.99 41.47 -53.35
C PRO A 500 -71.88 41.93 -51.89
N GLU A 501 -72.10 41.06 -50.90
CA GLU A 501 -72.07 41.44 -49.48
C GLU A 501 -70.66 41.64 -48.93
N PHE A 502 -69.64 41.14 -49.64
CA PHE A 502 -68.24 41.39 -49.34
C PHE A 502 -67.83 42.84 -49.65
N PHE A 503 -68.64 43.58 -50.41
CA PHE A 503 -68.40 44.96 -50.79
C PHE A 503 -69.15 45.93 -49.86
N PHE A 504 -68.59 47.14 -49.75
CA PHE A 504 -69.19 48.21 -48.97
C PHE A 504 -70.62 48.52 -49.46
N PRO A 505 -71.60 48.83 -48.58
CA PRO A 505 -73.03 48.86 -48.93
C PRO A 505 -73.38 49.68 -50.19
N GLU A 506 -72.71 50.81 -50.39
CA GLU A 506 -72.90 51.71 -51.53
C GLU A 506 -72.37 51.14 -52.85
N ASP A 507 -71.43 50.19 -52.79
CA ASP A 507 -70.76 49.60 -53.95
C ASP A 507 -71.49 48.32 -54.46
N ARG A 508 -72.42 47.75 -53.68
CA ARG A 508 -73.04 46.43 -53.93
C ARG A 508 -73.91 46.35 -55.19
N GLU A 509 -74.72 47.37 -55.46
CA GLU A 509 -75.63 47.37 -56.62
C GLU A 509 -74.83 47.36 -57.93
N TYR A 510 -73.74 48.12 -57.97
CA TYR A 510 -72.81 48.14 -59.10
C TYR A 510 -72.11 46.79 -59.28
N VAL A 511 -71.68 46.14 -58.19
CA VAL A 511 -71.05 44.81 -58.25
C VAL A 511 -71.98 43.77 -58.89
N GLN A 512 -73.23 43.71 -58.46
CA GLN A 512 -74.19 42.70 -58.93
C GLN A 512 -74.63 42.95 -60.39
N GLN A 513 -74.92 44.20 -60.76
CA GLN A 513 -75.52 44.51 -62.06
C GLN A 513 -74.48 44.75 -63.17
N GLN A 514 -73.25 45.12 -62.82
CA GLN A 514 -72.22 45.52 -63.79
C GLN A 514 -70.95 44.66 -63.67
N MET A 515 -70.35 44.56 -62.47
CA MET A 515 -69.03 43.92 -62.29
C MET A 515 -69.04 42.42 -62.62
N ILE A 516 -69.97 41.65 -62.03
CA ILE A 516 -70.05 40.19 -62.23
C ILE A 516 -70.45 39.82 -63.67
N PRO A 517 -71.52 40.41 -64.28
CA PRO A 517 -71.85 40.15 -65.67
C PRO A 517 -70.71 40.52 -66.65
N ALA A 518 -69.97 41.60 -66.38
CA ALA A 518 -68.82 41.99 -67.19
C ALA A 518 -67.70 40.93 -67.13
N ALA A 519 -67.38 40.39 -65.94
CA ALA A 519 -66.37 39.34 -65.81
C ALA A 519 -66.76 38.05 -66.56
N ILE A 520 -68.05 37.66 -66.55
CA ILE A 520 -68.53 36.46 -67.25
C ILE A 520 -68.54 36.65 -68.77
N GLN A 521 -69.01 37.81 -69.26
CA GLN A 521 -69.11 38.08 -70.70
C GLN A 521 -67.76 38.42 -71.35
N GLN A 522 -66.90 39.16 -70.65
CA GLN A 522 -65.62 39.68 -71.18
C GLN A 522 -64.42 38.83 -70.75
N GLY A 523 -64.60 37.89 -69.81
CA GLY A 523 -63.59 36.92 -69.38
C GLY A 523 -62.71 37.37 -68.20
N VAL A 524 -62.63 38.67 -67.89
CA VAL A 524 -61.96 39.20 -66.69
C VAL A 524 -62.50 40.61 -66.36
N TRP A 525 -62.46 40.99 -65.10
CA TRP A 525 -62.69 42.36 -64.61
C TRP A 525 -61.62 42.74 -63.56
N GLN A 526 -61.14 44.01 -63.56
CA GLN A 526 -60.12 44.50 -62.64
C GLN A 526 -60.42 45.92 -62.10
N GLY A 527 -60.18 46.19 -60.81
CA GLY A 527 -60.22 47.55 -60.24
C GLY A 527 -60.06 47.65 -58.71
N GLU A 528 -59.80 48.87 -58.22
CA GLU A 528 -59.69 49.20 -56.78
C GLU A 528 -61.05 49.52 -56.15
N TYR A 529 -61.43 48.80 -55.11
CA TYR A 529 -62.74 48.91 -54.45
C TYR A 529 -62.64 48.77 -52.92
N ARG A 530 -63.77 48.99 -52.27
CA ARG A 530 -63.91 48.87 -50.82
C ARG A 530 -64.61 47.57 -50.47
N PHE A 531 -63.87 46.70 -49.81
CA PHE A 531 -64.44 45.58 -49.10
C PHE A 531 -64.92 46.04 -47.73
N GLN A 532 -65.88 45.30 -47.20
CA GLN A 532 -66.38 45.50 -45.85
C GLN A 532 -65.97 44.33 -44.98
N HIS A 533 -65.41 44.63 -43.81
CA HIS A 533 -65.19 43.62 -42.78
C HIS A 533 -66.54 43.23 -42.15
N PHE A 534 -66.91 41.95 -42.20
CA PHE A 534 -68.22 41.46 -41.77
C PHE A 534 -68.50 41.67 -40.27
N GLN A 535 -67.49 41.54 -39.42
CA GLN A 535 -67.66 41.69 -37.96
C GLN A 535 -67.57 43.14 -37.47
N THR A 536 -66.64 43.93 -37.99
CA THR A 536 -66.31 45.26 -37.47
C THR A 536 -66.93 46.39 -38.31
N GLY A 537 -67.35 46.08 -39.54
CA GLY A 537 -67.77 47.07 -40.52
C GLY A 537 -66.63 47.94 -41.08
N GLU A 538 -65.37 47.61 -40.76
CA GLU A 538 -64.19 48.34 -41.23
C GLU A 538 -64.12 48.35 -42.77
N VAL A 539 -63.76 49.50 -43.34
CA VAL A 539 -63.50 49.65 -44.77
C VAL A 539 -62.11 49.11 -45.07
N ILE A 540 -62.05 48.11 -45.94
CA ILE A 540 -60.80 47.52 -46.40
C ILE A 540 -60.60 47.95 -47.86
N LEU A 541 -59.50 48.65 -48.13
CA LEU A 541 -59.14 49.05 -49.49
C LEU A 541 -58.47 47.88 -50.20
N VAL A 542 -59.03 47.48 -51.33
CA VAL A 542 -58.54 46.34 -52.10
C VAL A 542 -58.37 46.65 -53.58
N ASP A 543 -57.42 45.98 -54.22
CA ASP A 543 -57.27 45.90 -55.68
C ASP A 543 -57.69 44.51 -56.14
N GLN A 544 -58.73 44.39 -56.97
CA GLN A 544 -59.39 43.12 -57.27
C GLN A 544 -59.34 42.74 -58.75
N ASN A 545 -59.12 41.45 -59.01
CA ASN A 545 -59.33 40.74 -60.28
C ASN A 545 -60.44 39.68 -60.14
N LEU A 546 -61.36 39.60 -61.10
CA LEU A 546 -62.49 38.66 -61.14
C LEU A 546 -62.58 37.96 -62.51
N PHE A 547 -62.67 36.63 -62.57
CA PHE A 547 -62.68 35.84 -63.82
C PHE A 547 -63.40 34.47 -63.68
N PRO A 548 -63.97 33.87 -64.75
CA PRO A 548 -64.66 32.58 -64.67
C PRO A 548 -63.72 31.37 -64.90
N ILE A 549 -63.89 30.30 -64.13
CA ILE A 549 -63.29 28.97 -64.37
C ILE A 549 -64.26 28.12 -65.21
N LYS A 550 -63.77 27.47 -66.26
CA LYS A 550 -64.57 26.70 -67.23
C LYS A 550 -64.28 25.19 -67.15
N ASN A 551 -65.26 24.37 -67.52
CA ASN A 551 -65.04 22.93 -67.65
C ASN A 551 -64.06 22.65 -68.82
N PRO A 552 -62.97 21.89 -68.61
CA PRO A 552 -61.99 21.58 -69.65
C PRO A 552 -62.58 20.84 -70.86
N GLU A 553 -63.68 20.08 -70.68
CA GLU A 553 -64.28 19.25 -71.73
C GLU A 553 -65.47 19.92 -72.44
N THR A 554 -66.27 20.76 -71.75
CA THR A 554 -67.49 21.36 -72.32
C THR A 554 -67.40 22.87 -72.58
N GLY A 555 -66.42 23.58 -72.00
CA GLY A 555 -66.21 25.02 -72.21
C GLY A 555 -67.22 25.96 -71.51
N GLU A 556 -68.25 25.42 -70.87
CA GLU A 556 -69.20 26.17 -70.06
C GLU A 556 -68.55 26.64 -68.73
N PRO A 557 -68.90 27.84 -68.23
CA PRO A 557 -68.38 28.32 -66.95
C PRO A 557 -68.90 27.45 -65.80
N LEU A 558 -67.99 26.99 -64.93
CA LEU A 558 -68.27 26.18 -63.74
C LEU A 558 -68.44 27.05 -62.49
N CYS A 559 -67.57 28.04 -62.31
CA CYS A 559 -67.56 28.94 -61.17
C CYS A 559 -66.82 30.24 -61.50
N ILE A 560 -66.91 31.24 -60.64
CA ILE A 560 -66.24 32.53 -60.72
C ILE A 560 -65.13 32.56 -59.68
N ALA A 561 -63.92 32.88 -60.10
CA ALA A 561 -62.76 33.06 -59.25
C ALA A 561 -62.41 34.54 -59.09
N THR A 562 -61.90 34.90 -57.93
CA THR A 562 -61.35 36.23 -57.67
C THR A 562 -59.98 36.13 -57.02
N ILE A 563 -59.10 37.07 -57.37
CA ILE A 563 -57.84 37.35 -56.69
C ILE A 563 -57.89 38.82 -56.29
N THR A 564 -57.80 39.12 -55.01
CA THR A 564 -58.02 40.45 -54.44
C THR A 564 -56.91 40.79 -53.46
N ARG A 565 -56.31 41.97 -53.56
CA ARG A 565 -55.11 42.34 -52.79
C ARG A 565 -55.40 43.49 -51.82
N ASP A 566 -55.03 43.31 -50.54
CA ASP A 566 -55.07 44.38 -49.53
C ASP A 566 -53.91 45.36 -49.73
N ILE A 567 -54.21 46.66 -49.76
CA ILE A 567 -53.22 47.73 -49.94
C ILE A 567 -52.96 48.56 -48.66
N ARG A 568 -53.41 48.11 -47.48
CA ARG A 568 -53.19 48.80 -46.18
C ARG A 568 -51.74 48.74 -45.68
N GLU A 569 -51.04 47.61 -45.79
CA GLU A 569 -49.66 47.43 -45.28
C GLU A 569 -48.60 48.23 -46.05
N ARG A 570 -48.76 48.38 -47.36
CA ARG A 570 -47.90 49.26 -48.17
C ARG A 570 -47.90 50.69 -47.64
N LYS A 571 -49.01 51.14 -47.04
CA LYS A 571 -49.13 52.45 -46.39
C LYS A 571 -48.55 52.49 -44.96
N LYS A 572 -48.31 51.34 -44.31
CA LYS A 572 -47.70 51.25 -42.96
C LYS A 572 -46.17 51.07 -42.99
N VAL A 573 -45.61 50.36 -43.96
CA VAL A 573 -44.15 50.15 -44.08
C VAL A 573 -43.39 51.47 -44.24
N GLU A 574 -43.99 52.44 -44.93
CA GLU A 574 -43.44 53.79 -45.03
C GLU A 574 -43.33 54.49 -43.65
N ALA A 575 -44.23 54.18 -42.70
CA ALA A 575 -44.19 54.71 -41.34
C ALA A 575 -43.19 53.96 -40.44
N LEU A 576 -43.06 52.63 -40.59
CA LEU A 576 -42.20 51.77 -39.76
C LEU A 576 -40.70 52.07 -39.95
N LEU A 577 -40.28 52.38 -41.18
CA LEU A 577 -38.89 52.75 -41.49
C LEU A 577 -38.41 53.93 -40.63
N GLN A 578 -39.32 54.86 -40.34
CA GLN A 578 -39.06 56.05 -39.54
C GLN A 578 -38.91 55.75 -38.04
N GLU A 579 -39.59 54.70 -37.56
CA GLU A 579 -39.51 54.24 -36.16
C GLU A 579 -38.21 53.44 -35.89
N GLN A 580 -37.79 52.61 -36.85
CA GLN A 580 -36.57 51.80 -36.73
C GLN A 580 -35.30 52.66 -36.61
N GLU A 581 -35.24 53.80 -37.31
CA GLU A 581 -34.14 54.76 -37.23
C GLU A 581 -34.00 55.36 -35.81
N GLN A 582 -35.13 55.67 -35.16
CA GLN A 582 -35.13 56.16 -33.77
C GLN A 582 -34.69 55.08 -32.78
N PHE A 583 -35.09 53.83 -32.99
CA PHE A 583 -34.69 52.71 -32.14
C PHE A 583 -33.17 52.47 -32.15
N LEU A 584 -32.54 52.39 -33.33
CA LEU A 584 -31.09 52.17 -33.43
C LEU A 584 -30.26 53.27 -32.76
N ARG A 585 -30.74 54.52 -32.83
CA ARG A 585 -30.08 55.66 -32.16
C ARG A 585 -30.11 55.52 -30.63
N SER A 586 -31.18 54.96 -30.06
CA SER A 586 -31.28 54.72 -28.62
C SER A 586 -30.28 53.67 -28.12
N ILE A 587 -29.99 52.64 -28.92
CA ILE A 587 -29.01 51.60 -28.57
C ILE A 587 -27.60 52.17 -28.64
N TYR A 588 -27.28 52.91 -29.70
CA TYR A 588 -25.96 53.49 -29.87
C TYR A 588 -25.57 54.41 -28.70
N GLU A 589 -26.51 55.22 -28.23
CA GLU A 589 -26.29 56.18 -27.14
C GLU A 589 -26.54 55.62 -25.73
N GLY A 590 -27.35 54.57 -25.59
CA GLY A 590 -27.82 54.05 -24.30
C GLY A 590 -26.97 52.94 -23.68
N VAL A 591 -25.94 52.45 -24.37
CA VAL A 591 -25.08 51.36 -23.89
C VAL A 591 -23.89 51.89 -23.07
N ASP A 592 -23.64 51.26 -21.92
CA ASP A 592 -22.50 51.55 -21.04
C ASP A 592 -21.15 51.02 -21.57
N GLN A 593 -21.08 50.65 -22.85
CA GLN A 593 -19.85 50.28 -23.54
C GLN A 593 -19.40 51.42 -24.47
N ILE A 594 -18.08 51.64 -24.54
CA ILE A 594 -17.48 52.57 -25.50
C ILE A 594 -17.70 52.00 -26.91
N ILE A 595 -18.39 52.74 -27.77
CA ILE A 595 -18.56 52.43 -29.20
C ILE A 595 -17.99 53.56 -30.03
N PHE A 596 -17.04 53.21 -30.90
CA PHE A 596 -16.49 54.13 -31.89
C PHE A 596 -16.65 53.57 -33.30
N VAL A 597 -16.83 54.46 -34.26
CA VAL A 597 -16.99 54.13 -35.68
C VAL A 597 -15.90 54.86 -36.45
N VAL A 598 -15.22 54.14 -37.35
CA VAL A 598 -14.12 54.67 -38.16
C VAL A 598 -14.42 54.40 -39.62
N ASP A 599 -14.46 55.44 -40.43
CA ASP A 599 -14.54 55.32 -41.88
C ASP A 599 -13.17 54.93 -42.45
N VAL A 600 -13.20 54.01 -43.41
CA VAL A 600 -12.05 53.57 -44.19
C VAL A 600 -12.13 54.26 -45.55
N LEU A 601 -11.30 55.29 -45.73
CA LEU A 601 -11.30 56.08 -46.96
C LEU A 601 -10.60 55.33 -48.10
N GLU A 602 -10.87 55.74 -49.34
CA GLU A 602 -10.33 55.04 -50.51
C GLU A 602 -8.80 55.11 -50.63
N ASN A 603 -8.20 56.16 -50.06
CA ASN A 603 -6.76 56.37 -49.98
C ASN A 603 -6.09 55.53 -48.87
N GLY A 604 -6.85 54.72 -48.12
CA GLY A 604 -6.34 53.89 -47.02
C GLY A 604 -6.17 54.64 -45.69
N GLU A 605 -6.68 55.87 -45.57
CA GLU A 605 -6.74 56.59 -44.29
C GLU A 605 -7.94 56.18 -43.44
N PHE A 606 -7.77 56.31 -42.13
CA PHE A 606 -8.78 56.02 -41.12
C PHE A 606 -9.26 57.32 -40.48
N ARG A 607 -10.58 57.54 -40.47
CA ARG A 607 -11.19 58.76 -39.94
C ARG A 607 -12.32 58.39 -38.99
N PHE A 608 -12.33 58.90 -37.77
CA PHE A 608 -13.46 58.62 -36.87
C PHE A 608 -14.75 59.27 -37.40
N ALA A 609 -15.84 58.50 -37.43
CA ALA A 609 -17.16 58.89 -37.93
C ALA A 609 -18.25 58.80 -36.86
N GLY A 610 -17.98 58.10 -35.76
CA GLY A 610 -18.91 57.96 -34.64
C GLY A 610 -18.19 57.73 -33.34
N TRP A 611 -18.75 58.28 -32.27
CA TRP A 611 -18.26 58.25 -30.90
C TRP A 611 -19.47 58.39 -29.98
N ASN A 612 -19.85 57.33 -29.27
CA ASN A 612 -21.07 57.35 -28.45
C ASN A 612 -20.88 58.10 -27.11
N SER A 613 -21.97 58.45 -26.42
CA SER A 613 -21.90 59.20 -25.16
C SER A 613 -21.06 58.54 -24.06
N THR A 614 -20.98 57.21 -24.03
CA THR A 614 -20.13 56.46 -23.10
C THR A 614 -18.65 56.63 -23.42
N ALA A 615 -18.27 56.66 -24.70
CA ALA A 615 -16.92 56.96 -25.13
C ALA A 615 -16.48 58.36 -24.66
N GLU A 616 -17.36 59.36 -24.75
CA GLU A 616 -17.10 60.72 -24.26
C GLU A 616 -16.89 60.74 -22.74
N LYS A 617 -17.75 60.08 -21.96
CA LYS A 617 -17.64 60.03 -20.49
C LYS A 617 -16.37 59.31 -20.02
N ALA A 618 -16.01 58.20 -20.69
CA ALA A 618 -14.89 57.36 -20.27
C ALA A 618 -13.52 57.93 -20.69
N THR A 619 -13.43 58.52 -21.89
CA THR A 619 -12.16 59.06 -22.42
C THR A 619 -11.97 60.54 -22.12
N GLY A 620 -13.06 61.29 -21.91
CA GLY A 620 -13.06 62.75 -21.76
C GLY A 620 -12.93 63.52 -23.07
N ILE A 621 -12.96 62.83 -24.23
CA ILE A 621 -12.85 63.43 -25.57
C ILE A 621 -14.24 63.43 -26.21
N THR A 622 -14.70 64.58 -26.70
CA THR A 622 -16.03 64.72 -27.31
C THR A 622 -16.05 64.24 -28.76
N LEU A 623 -17.22 63.84 -29.28
CA LEU A 623 -17.42 63.46 -30.68
C LEU A 623 -16.96 64.58 -31.63
N ALA A 624 -17.21 65.84 -31.28
CA ALA A 624 -16.79 67.00 -32.07
C ALA A 624 -15.25 67.13 -32.16
N GLU A 625 -14.53 66.67 -31.14
CA GLU A 625 -13.07 66.67 -31.12
C GLU A 625 -12.45 65.47 -31.84
N VAL A 626 -13.22 64.41 -32.12
CA VAL A 626 -12.73 63.16 -32.69
C VAL A 626 -13.15 63.00 -34.16
N ILE A 627 -14.32 63.50 -34.54
CA ILE A 627 -14.88 63.30 -35.88
C ILE A 627 -13.94 63.84 -36.98
N GLY A 628 -13.66 63.01 -37.98
CA GLY A 628 -12.76 63.31 -39.09
C GLY A 628 -11.26 63.28 -38.75
N LYS A 629 -10.86 63.02 -37.51
CA LYS A 629 -9.45 62.93 -37.12
C LYS A 629 -8.85 61.54 -37.33
N THR A 630 -7.53 61.46 -37.50
CA THR A 630 -6.81 60.18 -37.55
C THR A 630 -6.59 59.60 -36.15
N PRO A 631 -6.30 58.29 -36.02
CA PRO A 631 -5.88 57.70 -34.74
C PRO A 631 -4.72 58.43 -34.08
N GLU A 632 -3.75 58.91 -34.85
CA GLU A 632 -2.60 59.68 -34.38
C GLU A 632 -2.98 61.07 -33.84
N ASP A 633 -3.99 61.71 -34.44
CA ASP A 633 -4.51 63.01 -33.99
C ASP A 633 -5.30 62.91 -32.67
N VAL A 634 -5.83 61.72 -32.34
CA VAL A 634 -6.70 61.48 -31.17
C VAL A 634 -5.92 60.87 -30.00
N HIS A 635 -5.05 59.89 -30.26
CA HIS A 635 -4.34 59.13 -29.22
C HIS A 635 -2.87 59.53 -29.06
N GLY A 636 -2.35 60.45 -29.88
CA GLY A 636 -0.92 60.82 -29.90
C GLY A 636 -0.10 59.94 -30.85
N ILE A 637 1.13 60.37 -31.14
CA ILE A 637 1.95 59.79 -32.23
C ILE A 637 2.32 58.33 -31.97
N ALA A 638 2.70 57.98 -30.73
CA ALA A 638 3.17 56.63 -30.39
C ALA A 638 1.99 55.64 -30.28
N GLU A 639 0.99 55.95 -29.45
CA GLU A 639 -0.18 55.10 -29.27
C GLU A 639 -1.07 55.06 -30.52
N GLY A 640 -1.29 56.20 -31.19
CA GLY A 640 -2.10 56.28 -32.40
C GLY A 640 -1.53 55.50 -33.58
N ALA A 641 -0.20 55.45 -33.74
CA ALA A 641 0.44 54.61 -34.77
C ALA A 641 0.19 53.12 -34.52
N ALA A 642 0.21 52.67 -33.26
CA ALA A 642 -0.12 51.30 -32.90
C ALA A 642 -1.60 50.99 -33.18
N VAL A 643 -2.52 51.91 -32.85
CA VAL A 643 -3.95 51.78 -33.15
C VAL A 643 -4.20 51.70 -34.65
N ARG A 644 -3.57 52.58 -35.45
CA ARG A 644 -3.66 52.55 -36.91
C ARG A 644 -3.16 51.24 -37.51
N GLN A 645 -2.06 50.70 -37.00
CA GLN A 645 -1.55 49.41 -37.49
C GLN A 645 -2.55 48.28 -37.21
N ARG A 646 -3.24 48.29 -36.06
CA ARG A 646 -4.30 47.32 -35.75
C ARG A 646 -5.51 47.49 -36.67
N TYR A 647 -5.91 48.71 -37.00
CA TYR A 647 -6.99 48.97 -37.97
C TYR A 647 -6.63 48.46 -39.35
N LYS A 648 -5.39 48.70 -39.80
CA LYS A 648 -4.86 48.18 -41.06
C LYS A 648 -4.89 46.66 -41.10
N ASN A 649 -4.40 45.99 -40.06
CA ASN A 649 -4.43 44.54 -39.95
C ASN A 649 -5.87 43.99 -40.00
N CYS A 650 -6.84 44.66 -39.35
CA CYS A 650 -8.24 44.25 -39.37
C CYS A 650 -8.89 44.42 -40.75
N VAL A 651 -8.58 45.51 -41.46
CA VAL A 651 -9.05 45.72 -42.84
C VAL A 651 -8.46 44.69 -43.81
N GLU A 652 -7.15 44.43 -43.73
CA GLU A 652 -6.46 43.45 -44.57
C GLU A 652 -6.96 42.02 -44.31
N ALA A 653 -7.18 41.66 -43.05
CA ALA A 653 -7.72 40.35 -42.69
C ALA A 653 -9.22 40.22 -43.02
N GLY A 654 -9.96 41.34 -43.07
CA GLY A 654 -11.38 41.37 -43.40
C GLY A 654 -12.28 40.62 -42.41
N ILE A 655 -11.77 40.35 -41.20
CA ILE A 655 -12.44 39.66 -40.09
C ILE A 655 -12.28 40.46 -38.79
N THR A 656 -13.09 40.10 -37.80
CA THR A 656 -13.11 40.79 -36.50
C THR A 656 -11.81 40.55 -35.72
N SER A 657 -11.20 41.62 -35.22
CA SER A 657 -10.00 41.56 -34.38
C SER A 657 -10.34 41.87 -32.93
N THR A 658 -9.84 41.05 -32.00
CA THR A 658 -10.01 41.25 -30.55
C THR A 658 -8.65 41.20 -29.88
N TYR A 659 -8.37 42.13 -28.98
CA TYR A 659 -7.11 42.19 -28.24
C TYR A 659 -7.29 42.85 -26.88
N GLU A 660 -6.43 42.47 -25.94
CA GLU A 660 -6.29 43.12 -24.63
C GLU A 660 -5.14 44.12 -24.69
N GLU A 661 -5.31 45.27 -24.07
CA GLU A 661 -4.28 46.30 -23.98
C GLU A 661 -4.25 46.92 -22.58
N CYS A 662 -3.05 47.18 -22.08
CA CYS A 662 -2.85 48.00 -20.90
C CYS A 662 -2.56 49.44 -21.35
N LEU A 663 -3.42 50.37 -20.96
CA LEU A 663 -3.28 51.79 -21.23
C LEU A 663 -3.12 52.54 -19.91
N THR A 664 -2.19 53.48 -19.87
CA THR A 664 -2.03 54.37 -18.72
C THR A 664 -2.95 55.58 -18.93
N ILE A 665 -4.12 55.54 -18.30
CA ILE A 665 -5.10 56.63 -18.36
C ILE A 665 -5.06 57.36 -17.01
N ARG A 666 -4.75 58.67 -17.02
CA ARG A 666 -4.64 59.51 -15.81
C ARG A 666 -3.69 58.96 -14.72
N HIS A 667 -2.52 58.46 -15.11
CA HIS A 667 -1.50 57.85 -14.21
C HIS A 667 -1.93 56.55 -13.51
N GLN A 668 -2.99 55.89 -13.95
CA GLN A 668 -3.35 54.54 -13.52
C GLN A 668 -3.28 53.56 -14.69
N GLU A 669 -2.70 52.38 -14.44
CA GLU A 669 -2.73 51.29 -15.40
C GLU A 669 -4.15 50.71 -15.47
N THR A 670 -4.74 50.74 -16.65
CA THR A 670 -6.07 50.23 -16.91
C THR A 670 -6.02 49.24 -18.06
N TRP A 671 -6.63 48.07 -17.86
CA TRP A 671 -6.70 47.03 -18.87
C TRP A 671 -8.01 47.14 -19.65
N TRP A 672 -7.91 47.09 -20.97
CA TRP A 672 -9.02 47.22 -21.89
C TRP A 672 -9.07 46.03 -22.85
N LEU A 673 -10.27 45.54 -23.11
CA LEU A 673 -10.56 44.55 -24.14
C LEU A 673 -11.25 45.27 -25.31
N THR A 674 -10.55 45.39 -26.42
CA THR A 674 -11.03 46.09 -27.62
C THR A 674 -11.33 45.10 -28.74
N LYS A 675 -12.54 45.19 -29.30
CA LYS A 675 -13.00 44.39 -30.43
C LYS A 675 -13.39 45.28 -31.60
N ILE A 676 -12.86 45.01 -32.79
CA ILE A 676 -13.05 45.81 -34.00
C ILE A 676 -13.70 44.95 -35.08
N ASN A 677 -14.85 45.38 -35.56
CA ASN A 677 -15.64 44.67 -36.57
C ASN A 677 -15.59 45.44 -37.90
N PRO A 678 -15.10 44.81 -39.00
CA PRO A 678 -15.11 45.44 -40.32
C PRO A 678 -16.46 45.27 -41.01
N LEU A 679 -17.08 46.38 -41.41
CA LEU A 679 -18.29 46.43 -42.21
C LEU A 679 -17.93 46.53 -43.70
N LYS A 680 -18.47 45.60 -44.48
CA LYS A 680 -18.25 45.50 -45.93
C LYS A 680 -19.43 46.11 -46.68
N ASN A 681 -19.14 46.75 -47.80
CA ASN A 681 -20.15 47.17 -48.76
C ASN A 681 -20.60 45.98 -49.63
N SER A 682 -21.54 46.20 -50.54
CA SER A 682 -22.05 45.18 -51.48
C SER A 682 -20.98 44.58 -52.40
N GLU A 683 -19.85 45.25 -52.57
CA GLU A 683 -18.70 44.81 -53.37
C GLU A 683 -17.65 44.05 -52.52
N GLY A 684 -17.91 43.83 -51.23
CA GLY A 684 -17.02 43.12 -50.32
C GLY A 684 -15.87 43.96 -49.75
N ARG A 685 -15.76 45.24 -50.11
CA ARG A 685 -14.74 46.16 -49.59
C ARG A 685 -15.13 46.65 -48.20
N VAL A 686 -14.18 46.63 -47.27
CA VAL A 686 -14.38 47.22 -45.94
C VAL A 686 -14.43 48.74 -46.06
N TYR A 687 -15.58 49.34 -45.77
CA TYR A 687 -15.77 50.80 -45.83
C TYR A 687 -15.83 51.45 -44.45
N ARG A 688 -16.06 50.66 -43.39
CA ARG A 688 -16.22 51.15 -42.03
C ARG A 688 -15.77 50.11 -41.01
N LEU A 689 -15.20 50.56 -39.89
CA LEU A 689 -14.86 49.74 -38.74
C LEU A 689 -15.73 50.18 -37.56
N VAL A 690 -16.28 49.22 -36.82
CA VAL A 690 -17.01 49.48 -35.57
C VAL A 690 -16.24 48.84 -34.42
N GLY A 691 -15.71 49.68 -33.55
CA GLY A 691 -14.95 49.28 -32.37
C GLY A 691 -15.80 49.34 -31.10
N THR A 692 -15.64 48.33 -30.25
CA THR A 692 -16.22 48.24 -28.91
C THR A 692 -15.12 47.99 -27.90
N THR A 693 -15.07 48.76 -26.82
CA THR A 693 -14.01 48.65 -25.81
C THR A 693 -14.59 48.53 -24.40
N LEU A 694 -14.09 47.56 -23.62
CA LEU A 694 -14.52 47.25 -22.25
C LEU A 694 -13.33 47.31 -21.28
N ASN A 695 -13.52 47.88 -20.08
CA ASN A 695 -12.50 47.83 -19.04
C ASN A 695 -12.53 46.45 -18.34
N ILE A 696 -11.37 45.78 -18.25
CA ILE A 696 -11.20 44.44 -17.65
C ILE A 696 -10.19 44.45 -16.47
N THR A 697 -9.91 45.62 -15.89
CA THR A 697 -8.88 45.80 -14.86
C THR A 697 -9.11 44.94 -13.62
N GLU A 698 -10.33 44.91 -13.07
CA GLU A 698 -10.67 44.10 -11.89
C GLU A 698 -10.49 42.60 -12.14
N ARG A 699 -10.89 42.13 -13.33
CA ARG A 699 -10.72 40.73 -13.74
C ARG A 699 -9.24 40.33 -13.79
N LYS A 700 -8.37 41.19 -14.33
CA LYS A 700 -6.92 40.93 -14.39
C LYS A 700 -6.27 40.91 -13.00
N GLN A 701 -6.74 41.76 -12.08
CA GLN A 701 -6.26 41.75 -10.69
C GLN A 701 -6.62 40.46 -9.95
N ALA A 702 -7.85 39.94 -10.14
CA ALA A 702 -8.27 38.67 -9.53
C ALA A 702 -7.50 37.46 -10.10
N GLU A 703 -7.21 37.46 -11.41
CA GLU A 703 -6.42 36.42 -12.08
C GLU A 703 -5.00 36.34 -11.50
N MET A 704 -4.34 37.50 -11.32
CA MET A 704 -3.01 37.56 -10.69
C MET A 704 -3.03 37.09 -9.23
N GLN A 705 -4.06 37.40 -8.45
CA GLN A 705 -4.19 36.92 -7.07
C GLN A 705 -4.36 35.40 -6.98
N LEU A 706 -5.18 34.81 -7.87
CA LEU A 706 -5.35 33.36 -7.93
C LEU A 706 -4.06 32.65 -8.30
N GLN A 707 -3.31 33.20 -9.25
CA GLN A 707 -2.00 32.67 -9.64
C GLN A 707 -1.02 32.65 -8.46
N GLN A 708 -0.94 33.76 -7.71
CA GLN A 708 -0.10 33.84 -6.51
C GLN A 708 -0.51 32.84 -5.41
N GLN A 709 -1.82 32.62 -5.24
CA GLN A 709 -2.31 31.63 -4.27
C GLN A 709 -1.98 30.19 -4.68
N ALA A 710 -2.02 29.88 -5.99
CA ALA A 710 -1.64 28.57 -6.51
C ALA A 710 -0.16 28.27 -6.28
N GLU A 711 0.73 29.24 -6.54
CA GLU A 711 2.17 29.11 -6.27
C GLU A 711 2.45 28.87 -4.78
N ASN A 712 1.83 29.66 -3.89
CA ASN A 712 1.99 29.49 -2.44
C ASN A 712 1.51 28.10 -1.96
N LEU A 713 0.42 27.58 -2.55
CA LEU A 713 -0.11 26.26 -2.19
C LEU A 713 0.85 25.13 -2.62
N GLU A 714 1.46 25.26 -3.79
CA GLU A 714 2.43 24.30 -4.31
C GLU A 714 3.68 24.23 -3.43
N ASP A 715 4.19 25.39 -2.99
CA ASP A 715 5.31 25.48 -2.05
C ASP A 715 4.97 24.82 -0.70
N THR A 716 3.78 25.09 -0.16
CA THR A 716 3.33 24.53 1.13
C THR A 716 3.17 23.00 1.05
N LEU A 717 2.67 22.47 -0.06
CA LEU A 717 2.56 21.02 -0.28
C LEU A 717 3.93 20.33 -0.34
N ARG A 718 4.91 20.99 -0.97
CA ARG A 718 6.28 20.48 -1.07
C ARG A 718 6.96 20.41 0.30
N GLU A 719 6.76 21.43 1.13
CA GLU A 719 7.29 21.51 2.49
C GLU A 719 6.64 20.44 3.41
N LEU A 720 5.33 20.21 3.27
CA LEU A 720 4.61 19.18 4.03
C LEU A 720 5.13 17.77 3.71
N GLN A 721 5.32 17.45 2.42
CA GLN A 721 5.83 16.14 1.97
C GLN A 721 7.24 15.86 2.49
N GLN A 722 8.13 16.87 2.48
CA GLN A 722 9.48 16.73 3.03
C GLN A 722 9.45 16.47 4.54
N THR A 723 8.63 17.22 5.28
CA THR A 723 8.50 17.07 6.73
C THR A 723 7.97 15.68 7.11
N GLN A 724 6.97 15.16 6.40
CA GLN A 724 6.41 13.84 6.65
C GLN A 724 7.44 12.71 6.43
N ALA A 725 8.24 12.79 5.36
CA ALA A 725 9.29 11.81 5.07
C ALA A 725 10.36 11.79 6.16
N GLN A 726 10.75 12.97 6.68
CA GLN A 726 11.73 13.11 7.76
C GLN A 726 11.24 12.49 9.07
N LEU A 727 9.95 12.69 9.42
CA LEU A 727 9.34 12.10 10.61
C LEU A 727 9.31 10.57 10.56
N ILE A 728 8.90 9.98 9.43
CA ILE A 728 8.84 8.52 9.26
C ILE A 728 10.25 7.90 9.40
N GLN A 729 11.27 8.54 8.86
CA GLN A 729 12.64 8.04 8.94
C GLN A 729 13.22 8.17 10.36
N SER A 730 12.93 9.27 11.05
CA SER A 730 13.30 9.46 12.45
C SER A 730 12.64 8.44 13.37
N GLU A 731 11.35 8.14 13.17
CA GLU A 731 10.61 7.13 13.94
C GLU A 731 11.20 5.71 13.72
N LYS A 732 11.52 5.36 12.47
CA LYS A 732 12.17 4.07 12.16
C LYS A 732 13.52 3.90 12.83
N MET A 733 14.37 4.94 12.82
CA MET A 733 15.69 4.88 13.45
C MET A 733 15.59 4.82 14.97
N SER A 734 14.69 5.59 15.58
CA SER A 734 14.45 5.56 17.03
C SER A 734 13.92 4.18 17.51
N SER A 735 12.97 3.60 16.78
CA SER A 735 12.42 2.27 17.07
C SER A 735 13.49 1.17 16.94
N LEU A 736 14.29 1.22 15.87
CA LEU A 736 15.41 0.30 15.67
C LEU A 736 16.49 0.48 16.76
N GLY A 737 16.75 1.73 17.15
CA GLY A 737 17.71 2.09 18.19
C GLY A 737 17.42 1.40 19.52
N ASN A 738 16.18 1.53 20.01
CA ASN A 738 15.74 0.90 21.26
C ASN A 738 15.79 -0.63 21.23
N MET A 739 15.39 -1.23 20.11
CA MET A 739 15.40 -2.69 19.95
C MET A 739 16.83 -3.26 19.90
N VAL A 740 17.72 -2.60 19.15
CA VAL A 740 19.14 -3.00 19.05
C VAL A 740 19.83 -2.91 20.41
N ALA A 741 19.49 -1.92 21.25
CA ALA A 741 20.08 -1.80 22.58
C ALA A 741 19.74 -2.97 23.52
N GLY A 742 18.50 -3.47 23.48
CA GLY A 742 18.07 -4.66 24.24
C GLY A 742 18.73 -5.94 23.72
N VAL A 743 18.66 -6.18 22.41
CA VAL A 743 19.26 -7.34 21.75
C VAL A 743 20.79 -7.37 21.93
N ALA A 744 21.46 -6.21 21.88
CA ALA A 744 22.90 -6.12 22.12
C ALA A 744 23.28 -6.53 23.55
N HIS A 745 22.44 -6.21 24.55
CA HIS A 745 22.67 -6.66 25.92
C HIS A 745 22.49 -8.16 26.06
N GLU A 746 21.46 -8.74 25.43
CA GLU A 746 21.19 -10.17 25.49
C GLU A 746 22.22 -11.02 24.75
N ILE A 747 22.78 -10.53 23.62
CA ILE A 747 23.85 -11.22 22.89
C ILE A 747 25.20 -11.10 23.61
N ASN A 748 25.50 -9.94 24.20
CA ASN A 748 26.79 -9.74 24.89
C ASN A 748 26.98 -10.68 26.09
N ASN A 749 25.91 -11.03 26.80
CA ASN A 749 25.99 -11.87 28.01
C ASN A 749 26.57 -13.28 27.73
N PRO A 750 26.00 -14.10 26.84
CA PRO A 750 26.57 -15.41 26.50
C PRO A 750 27.90 -15.31 25.76
N VAL A 751 28.09 -14.28 24.92
CA VAL A 751 29.35 -14.10 24.18
C VAL A 751 30.52 -13.77 25.12
N ASN A 752 30.30 -12.91 26.12
CA ASN A 752 31.30 -12.63 27.15
C ASN A 752 31.64 -13.87 27.96
N PHE A 753 30.65 -14.71 28.28
CA PHE A 753 30.88 -15.98 28.96
C PHE A 753 31.75 -16.94 28.13
N ILE A 754 31.44 -17.13 26.85
CA ILE A 754 32.23 -18.01 25.96
C ILE A 754 33.64 -17.44 25.77
N HIS A 755 33.76 -16.14 25.49
CA HIS A 755 35.05 -15.49 25.27
C HIS A 755 35.95 -15.55 26.51
N GLY A 756 35.39 -15.34 27.70
CA GLY A 756 36.09 -15.44 28.98
C GLY A 756 36.62 -16.85 29.27
N ASN A 757 35.89 -17.90 28.85
CA ASN A 757 36.30 -19.29 29.05
C ASN A 757 37.28 -19.80 27.98
N LEU A 758 37.32 -19.20 26.78
CA LEU A 758 38.23 -19.62 25.71
C LEU A 758 39.71 -19.34 26.02
N ILE A 759 40.00 -18.31 26.81
CA ILE A 759 41.36 -17.98 27.24
C ILE A 759 41.95 -19.10 28.12
N PRO A 760 41.36 -19.44 29.28
CA PRO A 760 41.87 -20.53 30.11
C PRO A 760 41.78 -21.89 29.42
N ALA A 761 40.76 -22.15 28.59
CA ALA A 761 40.68 -23.39 27.81
C ALA A 761 41.85 -23.55 26.81
N SER A 762 42.28 -22.44 26.19
CA SER A 762 43.46 -22.43 25.32
C SER A 762 44.74 -22.68 26.10
N GLU A 763 44.87 -22.12 27.30
CA GLU A 763 46.02 -22.35 28.19
C GLU A 763 46.08 -23.81 28.63
N TYR A 764 44.97 -24.39 29.10
CA TYR A 764 44.90 -25.81 29.49
C TYR A 764 45.22 -26.77 28.35
N ALA A 765 44.72 -26.47 27.15
CA ALA A 765 45.04 -27.27 25.96
C ALA A 765 46.55 -27.20 25.63
N GLN A 766 47.15 -26.01 25.71
CA GLN A 766 48.58 -25.81 25.47
C GLN A 766 49.44 -26.61 26.48
N ASP A 767 49.08 -26.55 27.77
CA ASP A 767 49.78 -27.26 28.85
C ASP A 767 49.69 -28.79 28.71
N LEU A 768 48.50 -29.30 28.36
CA LEU A 768 48.30 -30.74 28.10
C LEU A 768 49.09 -31.21 26.88
N LEU A 769 49.08 -30.44 25.78
CA LEU A 769 49.86 -30.77 24.58
C LEU A 769 51.37 -30.75 24.87
N HIS A 770 51.84 -29.79 25.67
CA HIS A 770 53.23 -29.73 26.10
C HIS A 770 53.63 -30.94 26.94
N LEU A 771 52.77 -31.39 27.86
CA LEU A 771 53.00 -32.62 28.62
C LEU A 771 53.10 -33.85 27.71
N VAL A 772 52.21 -33.97 26.73
CA VAL A 772 52.24 -35.06 25.74
C VAL A 772 53.53 -35.03 24.90
N GLU A 773 54.01 -33.86 24.50
CA GLU A 773 55.31 -33.71 23.82
C GLU A 773 56.48 -34.19 24.68
N LEU A 774 56.50 -33.86 25.97
CA LEU A 774 57.52 -34.36 26.89
C LEU A 774 57.49 -35.89 26.99
N TYR A 775 56.31 -36.50 27.06
CA TYR A 775 56.17 -37.96 27.03
C TYR A 775 56.70 -38.58 25.72
N GLN A 776 56.44 -37.96 24.57
CA GLN A 776 56.97 -38.43 23.28
C GLN A 776 58.50 -38.33 23.18
N ILE A 777 59.11 -37.29 23.77
CA ILE A 777 60.57 -37.11 23.82
C ILE A 777 61.22 -38.20 24.70
N HIS A 778 60.64 -38.47 25.87
CA HIS A 778 61.22 -39.40 26.85
C HIS A 778 60.87 -40.88 26.58
N PHE A 779 59.78 -41.16 25.85
CA PHE A 779 59.35 -42.50 25.44
C PHE A 779 59.13 -42.58 23.92
N PRO A 780 60.20 -42.58 23.10
CA PRO A 780 60.09 -42.63 21.63
C PRO A 780 59.57 -43.98 21.09
N TYR A 781 59.57 -45.03 21.91
CA TYR A 781 59.02 -46.35 21.59
C TYR A 781 58.06 -46.81 22.69
N PRO A 782 56.84 -46.25 22.78
CA PRO A 782 55.88 -46.61 23.80
C PRO A 782 55.29 -48.02 23.53
N PRO A 783 54.72 -48.69 24.55
CA PRO A 783 54.04 -49.98 24.40
C PRO A 783 53.00 -50.00 23.26
N ALA A 784 52.77 -51.18 22.67
CA ALA A 784 51.91 -51.36 21.49
C ALA A 784 50.49 -50.78 21.67
N GLU A 785 49.93 -50.83 22.88
CA GLU A 785 48.62 -50.25 23.21
C GLU A 785 48.59 -48.73 23.03
N ILE A 786 49.65 -48.04 23.44
CA ILE A 786 49.79 -46.58 23.31
C ILE A 786 50.08 -46.21 21.84
N GLN A 787 50.88 -47.00 21.13
CA GLN A 787 51.12 -46.80 19.69
C GLN A 787 49.83 -46.94 18.87
N ALA A 788 49.01 -47.96 19.17
CA ALA A 788 47.70 -48.12 18.54
C ALA A 788 46.76 -46.94 18.87
N ALA A 789 46.78 -46.45 20.12
CA ALA A 789 45.98 -45.30 20.52
C ALA A 789 46.41 -44.01 19.79
N ILE A 790 47.73 -43.74 19.67
CA ILE A 790 48.27 -42.57 18.96
C ILE A 790 47.84 -42.57 17.48
N ILE A 791 47.89 -43.73 16.81
CA ILE A 791 47.45 -43.86 15.40
C ILE A 791 45.93 -43.69 15.29
N ASN A 792 45.16 -44.30 16.20
CA ASN A 792 43.70 -44.26 16.15
C ASN A 792 43.13 -42.85 16.34
N ILE A 793 43.74 -42.04 17.20
CA ILE A 793 43.31 -40.64 17.45
C ILE A 793 43.95 -39.63 16.50
N ASP A 794 44.90 -40.07 15.66
CA ASP A 794 45.73 -39.20 14.82
C ASP A 794 46.30 -38.00 15.60
N LEU A 795 47.17 -38.30 16.57
CA LEU A 795 47.61 -37.32 17.56
C LEU A 795 48.28 -36.09 16.93
N ASP A 796 49.00 -36.24 15.81
CA ASP A 796 49.67 -35.12 15.13
C ASP A 796 48.65 -34.17 14.49
N PHE A 797 47.60 -34.69 13.87
CA PHE A 797 46.48 -33.88 13.39
C PHE A 797 45.75 -33.20 14.56
N LEU A 798 45.46 -33.93 15.63
CA LEU A 798 44.72 -33.42 16.79
C LEU A 798 45.45 -32.26 17.49
N LYS A 799 46.78 -32.35 17.63
CA LYS A 799 47.62 -31.29 18.17
C LYS A 799 47.47 -29.98 17.39
N GLU A 800 47.52 -30.06 16.06
CA GLU A 800 47.38 -28.87 15.23
C GLU A 800 45.94 -28.34 15.21
N ASP A 801 44.96 -29.23 15.09
CA ASP A 801 43.56 -28.85 14.91
C ASP A 801 42.94 -28.28 16.18
N LEU A 802 43.25 -28.83 17.36
CA LEU A 802 42.75 -28.33 18.64
C LEU A 802 43.15 -26.85 18.88
N VAL A 803 44.40 -26.50 18.58
CA VAL A 803 44.90 -25.12 18.69
C VAL A 803 44.24 -24.22 17.64
N LYS A 804 44.07 -24.69 16.40
CA LYS A 804 43.38 -23.95 15.34
C LYS A 804 41.89 -23.72 15.68
N LEU A 805 41.22 -24.71 16.25
CA LEU A 805 39.82 -24.66 16.68
C LEU A 805 39.60 -23.63 17.78
N LEU A 806 40.37 -23.68 18.86
CA LEU A 806 40.27 -22.72 19.97
C LEU A 806 40.60 -21.30 19.51
N LYS A 807 41.60 -21.14 18.64
CA LYS A 807 41.93 -19.85 18.01
C LYS A 807 40.78 -19.33 17.13
N SER A 808 40.14 -20.21 16.34
CA SER A 808 39.00 -19.86 15.49
C SER A 808 37.79 -19.42 16.32
N MET A 809 37.46 -20.16 17.38
CA MET A 809 36.38 -19.80 18.32
C MET A 809 36.65 -18.45 19.01
N ARG A 810 37.91 -18.18 19.37
CA ARG A 810 38.31 -16.87 19.94
C ARG A 810 38.12 -15.73 18.95
N VAL A 811 38.53 -15.91 17.70
CA VAL A 811 38.33 -14.92 16.64
C VAL A 811 36.84 -14.71 16.36
N GLY A 812 36.05 -15.80 16.34
CA GLY A 812 34.60 -15.74 16.15
C GLY A 812 33.88 -14.97 17.25
N THR A 813 34.19 -15.26 18.51
CA THR A 813 33.59 -14.54 19.66
C THR A 813 34.01 -13.08 19.72
N GLN A 814 35.28 -12.76 19.45
CA GLN A 814 35.76 -11.38 19.37
C GLN A 814 35.03 -10.59 18.27
N ARG A 815 34.83 -11.21 17.10
CA ARG A 815 34.09 -10.60 16.00
C ARG A 815 32.63 -10.33 16.35
N ILE A 816 31.95 -11.27 17.01
CA ILE A 816 30.55 -11.06 17.44
C ILE A 816 30.47 -9.87 18.41
N ARG A 817 31.41 -9.79 19.35
CA ARG A 817 31.49 -8.69 20.30
C ARG A 817 31.72 -7.34 19.62
N GLU A 818 32.60 -7.26 18.63
CA GLU A 818 32.81 -6.06 17.80
C GLU A 818 31.54 -5.69 17.03
N ILE A 819 30.84 -6.68 16.46
CA ILE A 819 29.57 -6.48 15.74
C ILE A 819 28.51 -5.86 16.65
N VAL A 820 28.32 -6.46 17.82
CA VAL A 820 27.32 -6.01 18.79
C VAL A 820 27.68 -4.62 19.35
N LEU A 821 28.98 -4.35 19.60
CA LEU A 821 29.45 -3.05 20.06
C LEU A 821 29.18 -1.96 19.03
N SER A 822 29.49 -2.17 17.75
CA SER A 822 29.26 -1.12 16.76
C SER A 822 27.79 -0.99 16.34
N LEU A 823 26.98 -2.06 16.42
CA LEU A 823 25.52 -1.94 16.35
C LEU A 823 24.97 -1.07 17.49
N ARG A 824 25.46 -1.29 18.72
CA ARG A 824 25.06 -0.49 19.89
C ARG A 824 25.51 0.97 19.77
N ASN A 825 26.73 1.22 19.29
CA ASN A 825 27.22 2.58 19.08
C ASN A 825 26.44 3.28 17.96
N PHE A 826 26.11 2.59 16.86
CA PHE A 826 25.29 3.13 15.78
C PHE A 826 23.87 3.50 16.27
N SER A 827 23.26 2.65 17.10
CA SER A 827 21.92 2.87 17.67
C SER A 827 21.86 3.97 18.75
N ARG A 828 22.90 4.09 19.60
CA ARG A 828 22.93 5.08 20.70
C ARG A 828 23.31 6.49 20.26
N LEU A 829 23.85 6.67 19.06
CA LEU A 829 24.26 8.00 18.56
C LEU A 829 23.08 8.83 17.98
N ASP A 830 21.85 8.31 18.06
CA ASP A 830 20.60 9.04 17.80
C ASP A 830 20.16 9.98 18.95
N GLU A 831 20.91 10.04 20.05
CA GLU A 831 20.76 11.12 21.04
C GLU A 831 21.02 12.46 20.33
N ALA A 832 20.06 13.39 20.41
CA ALA A 832 20.08 14.71 19.76
C ALA A 832 21.17 15.67 20.32
N GLU A 833 22.24 15.14 20.91
CA GLU A 833 23.32 15.90 21.51
C GLU A 833 24.44 16.19 20.50
N PHE A 834 24.69 17.48 20.31
CA PHE A 834 25.81 18.00 19.55
C PHE A 834 27.10 17.86 20.38
N LYS A 835 28.06 17.06 19.91
CA LYS A 835 29.27 16.71 20.68
C LYS A 835 30.51 16.53 19.82
N GLN A 836 31.68 16.59 20.47
CA GLN A 836 32.97 16.33 19.83
C GLN A 836 33.20 14.83 19.70
N VAL A 837 33.36 14.34 18.47
CA VAL A 837 33.57 12.92 18.18
C VAL A 837 34.70 12.69 17.20
N ASP A 838 35.24 11.46 17.25
CA ASP A 838 36.10 10.95 16.21
C ASP A 838 35.25 10.47 15.01
N ILE A 839 35.49 11.06 13.84
CA ILE A 839 34.78 10.72 12.60
C ILE A 839 35.16 9.32 12.11
N HIS A 840 36.39 8.86 12.36
CA HIS A 840 36.83 7.53 11.93
C HIS A 840 36.03 6.43 12.61
N GLU A 841 35.68 6.58 13.90
CA GLU A 841 34.82 5.62 14.61
C GLU A 841 33.45 5.46 13.94
N GLY A 842 32.87 6.56 13.44
CA GLY A 842 31.59 6.54 12.74
C GLY A 842 31.65 5.81 11.39
N ILE A 843 32.71 6.06 10.61
CA ILE A 843 32.94 5.37 9.34
C ILE A 843 33.18 3.88 9.57
N ASP A 844 34.03 3.53 10.54
CA ASP A 844 34.35 2.14 10.85
C ASP A 844 33.14 1.35 11.36
N SER A 845 32.32 1.97 12.21
CA SER A 845 31.05 1.37 12.66
C SER A 845 30.12 1.08 11.49
N THR A 846 30.02 2.01 10.54
CA THR A 846 29.19 1.87 9.33
C THR A 846 29.70 0.75 8.41
N LEU A 847 31.01 0.69 8.16
CA LEU A 847 31.64 -0.36 7.36
C LEU A 847 31.46 -1.74 7.98
N MET A 848 31.52 -1.82 9.30
CA MET A 848 31.36 -3.08 10.01
C MET A 848 29.90 -3.59 9.93
N ILE A 849 28.90 -2.71 9.97
CA ILE A 849 27.48 -3.06 9.71
C ILE A 849 27.31 -3.56 8.27
N LEU A 850 27.95 -2.91 7.30
CA LEU A 850 27.91 -3.28 5.88
C LEU A 850 28.81 -4.48 5.52
N GLN A 851 29.56 -5.05 6.47
CA GLN A 851 30.58 -6.06 6.21
C GLN A 851 30.04 -7.31 5.50
N ASN A 852 28.80 -7.71 5.76
CA ASN A 852 28.19 -8.86 5.08
C ASN A 852 27.87 -8.58 3.60
N ARG A 853 27.70 -7.32 3.22
CA ARG A 853 27.50 -6.92 1.82
C ARG A 853 28.81 -6.81 1.05
N LEU A 854 29.94 -6.64 1.74
CA LEU A 854 31.27 -6.51 1.12
C LEU A 854 31.91 -7.85 0.77
N LYS A 855 31.50 -8.95 1.42
CA LYS A 855 32.05 -10.30 1.21
C LYS A 855 31.59 -10.95 -0.09
N VAL A 856 32.38 -11.92 -0.58
CA VAL A 856 32.01 -12.82 -1.70
C VAL A 856 30.58 -13.36 -1.52
N LYS A 857 29.77 -13.20 -2.56
CA LYS A 857 28.47 -13.86 -2.72
C LYS A 857 28.46 -14.65 -4.05
N PRO A 858 27.51 -15.59 -4.25
CA PRO A 858 27.38 -16.31 -5.52
C PRO A 858 27.17 -15.39 -6.73
N GLU A 859 26.62 -14.19 -6.49
CA GLU A 859 26.20 -13.24 -7.52
C GLU A 859 27.26 -12.17 -7.80
N HIS A 860 28.13 -11.83 -6.84
CA HIS A 860 29.14 -10.76 -6.96
C HIS A 860 30.47 -11.07 -6.24
N PRO A 861 31.62 -10.67 -6.81
CA PRO A 861 32.94 -10.83 -6.18
C PRO A 861 33.12 -9.94 -4.94
N GLU A 862 34.13 -10.25 -4.10
CA GLU A 862 34.44 -9.47 -2.89
C GLU A 862 34.81 -8.02 -3.22
N ILE A 863 34.19 -7.08 -2.51
CA ILE A 863 34.48 -5.65 -2.63
C ILE A 863 35.63 -5.29 -1.68
N SER A 864 36.71 -4.76 -2.23
CA SER A 864 37.88 -4.32 -1.46
C SER A 864 37.71 -2.89 -0.96
N VAL A 865 37.86 -2.67 0.35
CA VAL A 865 37.79 -1.32 0.96
C VAL A 865 39.19 -0.83 1.29
N ILE A 866 39.58 0.31 0.71
CA ILE A 866 40.90 0.93 0.89
C ILE A 866 40.73 2.20 1.73
N LYS A 867 41.36 2.23 2.91
CA LYS A 867 41.25 3.31 3.90
C LYS A 867 42.54 4.14 3.92
N GLU A 868 42.43 5.43 3.61
CA GLU A 868 43.51 6.43 3.70
C GLU A 868 43.11 7.51 4.71
N TYR A 869 43.27 7.20 5.99
CA TYR A 869 42.88 8.13 7.06
C TYR A 869 43.99 9.14 7.36
N GLY A 870 43.68 10.43 7.19
CA GLY A 870 44.52 11.52 7.65
C GLY A 870 44.37 11.73 9.16
N ASN A 871 45.32 12.42 9.78
CA ASN A 871 45.23 12.76 11.20
C ASN A 871 44.22 13.91 11.41
N LEU A 872 43.04 13.60 11.96
CA LEU A 872 41.95 14.55 12.18
C LEU A 872 41.79 14.88 13.67
N PRO A 873 41.48 16.14 14.03
CA PRO A 873 41.02 16.47 15.38
C PRO A 873 39.57 16.01 15.59
N LEU A 874 39.12 15.98 16.85
CA LEU A 874 37.71 15.75 17.19
C LEU A 874 36.83 16.83 16.56
N VAL A 875 35.73 16.40 15.93
CA VAL A 875 34.81 17.28 15.19
C VAL A 875 33.51 17.45 15.96
N GLU A 876 33.03 18.69 16.07
CA GLU A 876 31.71 19.02 16.63
C GLU A 876 30.60 18.70 15.62
N CYS A 877 29.80 17.68 15.90
CA CYS A 877 28.73 17.25 15.01
C CYS A 877 27.59 16.54 15.74
N TYR A 878 26.54 16.19 14.97
CA TYR A 878 25.51 15.22 15.36
C TYR A 878 25.94 13.83 14.85
N PRO A 879 26.47 12.94 15.70
CA PRO A 879 27.14 11.74 15.21
C PRO A 879 26.19 10.73 14.55
N GLY A 880 24.95 10.58 15.06
CA GLY A 880 23.94 9.72 14.42
C GLY A 880 23.58 10.18 13.01
N GLN A 881 23.43 11.49 12.81
CA GLN A 881 23.15 12.07 11.49
C GLN A 881 24.33 11.89 10.53
N LEU A 882 25.58 12.08 10.97
CA LEU A 882 26.74 11.81 10.11
C LEU A 882 26.92 10.33 9.79
N ASN A 883 26.65 9.43 10.74
CA ASN A 883 26.65 7.99 10.47
C ASN A 883 25.58 7.60 9.44
N GLN A 884 24.43 8.27 9.44
CA GLN A 884 23.40 8.12 8.41
C GLN A 884 23.90 8.58 7.03
N VAL A 885 24.68 9.66 6.96
CA VAL A 885 25.34 10.11 5.72
C VAL A 885 26.29 9.02 5.21
N PHE A 886 27.17 8.50 6.07
CA PHE A 886 28.12 7.43 5.70
C PHE A 886 27.39 6.16 5.23
N MET A 887 26.33 5.75 5.93
CA MET A 887 25.54 4.58 5.59
C MET A 887 24.91 4.72 4.20
N ASN A 888 24.33 5.88 3.89
CA ASN A 888 23.72 6.15 2.59
C ASN A 888 24.76 6.12 1.45
N LEU A 889 25.92 6.77 1.65
CA LEU A 889 26.94 6.85 0.61
C LEU A 889 27.64 5.49 0.38
N LEU A 890 28.00 4.78 1.46
CA LEU A 890 28.63 3.46 1.36
C LEU A 890 27.67 2.41 0.80
N SER A 891 26.38 2.45 1.16
CA SER A 891 25.39 1.55 0.57
C SER A 891 25.20 1.81 -0.92
N ASN A 892 25.18 3.08 -1.36
CA ASN A 892 25.08 3.40 -2.78
C ASN A 892 26.32 2.98 -3.57
N ALA A 893 27.52 3.11 -2.99
CA ALA A 893 28.76 2.62 -3.58
C ALA A 893 28.73 1.08 -3.76
N ILE A 894 28.23 0.34 -2.74
CA ILE A 894 28.06 -1.11 -2.84
C ILE A 894 27.04 -1.48 -3.92
N ASP A 895 25.89 -0.81 -3.95
CA ASP A 895 24.85 -1.08 -4.96
C ASP A 895 25.38 -0.85 -6.40
N ALA A 896 26.16 0.21 -6.62
CA ALA A 896 26.77 0.52 -7.92
C ALA A 896 27.83 -0.52 -8.37
N LEU A 897 28.45 -1.22 -7.41
CA LEU A 897 29.39 -2.30 -7.66
C LEU A 897 28.68 -3.65 -7.88
N GLU A 898 27.56 -3.89 -7.19
CA GLU A 898 26.69 -5.06 -7.44
C GLU A 898 26.05 -4.96 -8.85
N ASP A 899 25.65 -3.78 -9.30
CA ASP A 899 25.05 -3.59 -10.65
C ASP A 899 26.09 -3.62 -11.81
N SER A 900 27.39 -3.71 -11.51
CA SER A 900 28.46 -3.75 -12.52
C SER A 900 28.69 -5.18 -13.06
N PHE A 901 28.47 -5.38 -14.36
CA PHE A 901 28.66 -6.67 -15.07
C PHE A 901 30.10 -6.92 -15.58
N LEU A 902 31.04 -6.02 -15.31
CA LEU A 902 32.42 -6.11 -15.81
C LEU A 902 33.27 -6.80 -14.75
N GLY A 903 33.83 -7.97 -15.04
CA GLY A 903 34.56 -8.86 -14.11
C GLY A 903 35.86 -8.31 -13.48
N GLU A 904 35.97 -7.00 -13.24
CA GLU A 904 36.99 -6.39 -12.39
C GLU A 904 36.54 -6.39 -10.93
N GLN A 905 37.50 -6.49 -10.00
CA GLN A 905 37.21 -6.48 -8.56
C GLN A 905 36.70 -5.09 -8.13
N GLY A 906 35.53 -5.05 -7.51
CA GLY A 906 34.96 -3.83 -6.96
C GLY A 906 35.82 -3.26 -5.83
N LYS A 907 36.02 -1.94 -5.82
CA LYS A 907 36.84 -1.20 -4.88
C LYS A 907 36.10 0.03 -4.36
N ILE A 908 36.16 0.23 -3.05
CA ILE A 908 35.70 1.46 -2.39
C ILE A 908 36.92 2.10 -1.72
N HIS A 909 37.25 3.33 -2.12
CA HIS A 909 38.32 4.14 -1.54
C HIS A 909 37.74 5.19 -0.60
N ILE A 910 38.21 5.20 0.65
CA ILE A 910 37.82 6.18 1.67
C ILE A 910 39.05 6.97 2.09
N ARG A 911 39.02 8.28 1.88
CA ARG A 911 40.14 9.16 2.22
C ARG A 911 39.68 10.30 3.11
N THR A 912 40.43 10.59 4.18
CA THR A 912 40.15 11.74 5.05
C THR A 912 41.34 12.67 5.12
N GLU A 913 41.11 13.98 5.12
CA GLU A 913 42.17 14.98 5.20
C GLU A 913 41.70 16.27 5.87
N LEU A 914 42.62 16.94 6.56
CA LEU A 914 42.41 18.26 7.13
C LEU A 914 42.70 19.34 6.07
N ILE A 915 41.73 20.20 5.77
CA ILE A 915 41.88 21.29 4.80
C ILE A 915 42.21 22.61 5.51
N LYS A 916 42.85 23.55 4.79
CA LYS A 916 43.04 24.94 5.23
C LYS A 916 41.68 25.55 5.63
N ASN A 917 41.65 26.22 6.79
CA ASN A 917 40.48 26.86 7.46
C ASN A 917 39.75 26.02 8.54
N ASN A 918 40.38 24.99 9.12
CA ASN A 918 39.79 24.18 10.21
C ASN A 918 38.57 23.34 9.76
N TRP A 919 38.66 22.76 8.56
CA TRP A 919 37.64 21.90 7.96
C TRP A 919 38.19 20.51 7.70
N VAL A 920 37.34 19.50 7.85
CA VAL A 920 37.62 18.10 7.55
C VAL A 920 37.00 17.75 6.21
N ARG A 921 37.76 17.07 5.35
CA ARG A 921 37.28 16.45 4.11
C ARG A 921 37.23 14.94 4.26
N ILE A 922 36.15 14.34 3.79
CA ILE A 922 35.94 12.90 3.69
C ILE A 922 35.55 12.60 2.25
N ARG A 923 36.35 11.78 1.56
CA ARG A 923 36.06 11.31 0.20
C ARG A 923 35.72 9.84 0.23
N ILE A 924 34.63 9.46 -0.44
CA ILE A 924 34.18 8.08 -0.62
C ILE A 924 34.01 7.87 -2.12
N SER A 925 34.87 7.04 -2.71
CA SER A 925 34.89 6.76 -4.14
C SER A 925 34.75 5.28 -4.44
N ASP A 926 33.97 4.94 -5.47
CA ASP A 926 33.81 3.60 -6.02
C ASP A 926 34.30 3.52 -7.47
N ASN A 927 34.56 2.31 -7.96
CA ASN A 927 34.85 2.02 -9.37
C ASN A 927 33.69 1.32 -10.11
N GLY A 928 32.44 1.61 -9.72
CA GLY A 928 31.24 1.01 -10.29
C GLY A 928 30.79 1.63 -11.61
N VAL A 929 29.50 1.47 -11.93
CA VAL A 929 28.91 1.86 -13.23
C VAL A 929 28.98 3.37 -13.54
N GLY A 930 29.22 4.21 -12.53
CA GLY A 930 29.29 5.67 -12.67
C GLY A 930 27.93 6.32 -13.00
N ILE A 931 27.89 7.65 -12.96
CA ILE A 931 26.68 8.45 -13.03
C ILE A 931 26.81 9.46 -14.18
N SER A 932 25.78 9.57 -15.02
CA SER A 932 25.77 10.54 -16.12
C SER A 932 25.60 11.98 -15.62
N ALA A 933 26.15 12.96 -16.34
CA ALA A 933 26.09 14.38 -15.98
C ALA A 933 24.65 14.91 -15.79
N ALA A 934 23.69 14.40 -16.57
CA ALA A 934 22.27 14.74 -16.43
C ALA A 934 21.70 14.28 -15.09
N ILE A 935 22.14 13.12 -14.58
CA ILE A 935 21.71 12.54 -13.31
C ILE A 935 22.42 13.22 -12.13
N VAL A 936 23.71 13.55 -12.26
CA VAL A 936 24.49 14.25 -11.21
C VAL A 936 23.82 15.58 -10.83
N SER A 937 23.26 16.31 -11.80
CA SER A 937 22.55 17.58 -11.54
C SER A 937 21.29 17.46 -10.69
N LYS A 938 20.70 16.25 -10.60
CA LYS A 938 19.46 15.95 -9.87
C LYS A 938 19.67 15.03 -8.67
N LEU A 939 20.92 14.67 -8.37
CA LEU A 939 21.25 13.59 -7.45
C LEU A 939 20.84 13.88 -5.99
N PHE A 940 20.74 15.16 -5.65
CA PHE A 940 20.30 15.63 -4.34
C PHE A 940 18.83 16.10 -4.33
N ASP A 941 18.12 16.00 -5.46
CA ASP A 941 16.70 16.34 -5.52
C ASP A 941 15.88 15.33 -4.69
N PRO A 942 14.98 15.78 -3.81
CA PRO A 942 14.12 14.88 -3.05
C PRO A 942 13.29 13.96 -3.96
N PHE A 943 13.19 12.68 -3.59
CA PHE A 943 12.45 11.62 -4.30
C PHE A 943 13.03 11.19 -5.65
N PHE A 944 14.17 11.75 -6.08
CA PHE A 944 14.85 11.31 -7.28
C PHE A 944 15.59 9.99 -7.05
N THR A 945 15.29 8.96 -7.83
CA THR A 945 15.97 7.65 -7.77
C THR A 945 16.13 7.06 -9.16
N THR A 946 17.30 6.47 -9.42
CA THR A 946 17.58 5.69 -10.63
C THR A 946 17.31 4.20 -10.45
N LYS A 947 16.97 3.77 -9.23
CA LYS A 947 16.66 2.37 -8.88
C LYS A 947 15.21 2.03 -9.24
N SER A 948 14.95 0.76 -9.57
CA SER A 948 13.60 0.28 -9.92
C SER A 948 12.57 0.50 -8.79
N ILE A 949 11.29 0.59 -9.18
CA ILE A 949 10.16 0.85 -8.27
C ILE A 949 10.20 -0.15 -7.09
N GLY A 950 10.31 0.36 -5.87
CA GLY A 950 10.38 -0.43 -4.63
C GLY A 950 11.79 -0.72 -4.09
N LYS A 951 12.87 -0.44 -4.84
CA LYS A 951 14.26 -0.65 -4.38
C LYS A 951 14.95 0.59 -3.81
N GLY A 952 14.43 1.80 -4.06
CA GLY A 952 15.02 3.05 -3.57
C GLY A 952 13.94 4.08 -3.23
N THR A 953 14.09 4.75 -2.09
CA THR A 953 13.16 5.80 -1.63
C THR A 953 13.44 7.15 -2.29
N GLY A 954 14.57 7.32 -2.97
CA GLY A 954 15.01 8.60 -3.55
C GLY A 954 15.31 9.70 -2.51
N LEU A 955 15.29 9.36 -1.22
CA LEU A 955 15.44 10.32 -0.13
C LEU A 955 16.84 10.30 0.50
N GLY A 956 17.57 9.19 0.41
CA GLY A 956 18.85 9.01 1.12
C GLY A 956 19.89 10.09 0.80
N LEU A 957 20.08 10.43 -0.47
CA LEU A 957 21.07 11.44 -0.89
C LEU A 957 20.61 12.87 -0.59
N SER A 958 19.31 13.17 -0.73
CA SER A 958 18.73 14.46 -0.33
C SER A 958 18.85 14.70 1.18
N ILE A 959 18.66 13.67 2.00
CA ILE A 959 18.84 13.73 3.45
C ILE A 959 20.31 13.88 3.80
N SER A 960 21.21 13.18 3.11
CA SER A 960 22.64 13.38 3.30
C SER A 960 23.06 14.83 3.00
N TYR A 961 22.48 15.45 1.97
CA TYR A 961 22.71 16.85 1.65
C TYR A 961 22.20 17.77 2.77
N GLN A 962 20.96 17.60 3.23
CA GLN A 962 20.39 18.39 4.33
C GLN A 962 21.21 18.25 5.62
N ILE A 963 21.66 17.04 5.96
CA ILE A 963 22.48 16.82 7.15
C ILE A 963 23.82 17.55 7.02
N VAL A 964 24.52 17.40 5.90
CA VAL A 964 25.86 17.99 5.74
C VAL A 964 25.79 19.51 5.59
N VAL A 965 24.88 20.01 4.76
CA VAL A 965 24.80 21.43 4.39
C VAL A 965 23.99 22.22 5.41
N ASP A 966 22.75 21.81 5.70
CA ASP A 966 21.84 22.60 6.53
C ASP A 966 22.13 22.41 8.03
N ARG A 967 22.42 21.18 8.46
CA ARG A 967 22.63 20.87 9.89
C ARG A 967 24.08 21.08 10.35
N HIS A 968 25.06 20.88 9.47
CA HIS A 968 26.48 20.97 9.82
C HIS A 968 27.23 22.14 9.16
N GLY A 969 26.55 22.96 8.35
CA GLY A 969 27.15 24.09 7.65
C GLY A 969 28.28 23.69 6.67
N GLY A 970 28.27 22.43 6.23
CA GLY A 970 29.28 21.81 5.38
C GLY A 970 28.95 21.87 3.89
N LYS A 971 29.65 21.04 3.10
CA LYS A 971 29.44 20.88 1.66
C LYS A 971 29.43 19.40 1.29
N LEU A 972 28.50 19.02 0.41
CA LEU A 972 28.43 17.68 -0.19
C LEU A 972 28.45 17.82 -1.71
N SER A 973 29.40 17.18 -2.38
CA SER A 973 29.51 17.14 -3.84
C SER A 973 29.76 15.74 -4.36
N CYS A 974 29.40 15.50 -5.63
CA CYS A 974 29.61 14.23 -6.33
C CYS A 974 30.30 14.49 -7.67
N HIS A 975 31.38 13.77 -7.93
CA HIS A 975 32.09 13.75 -9.21
C HIS A 975 31.99 12.34 -9.79
N SER A 976 31.44 12.20 -11.00
CA SER A 976 31.25 10.88 -11.60
C SER A 976 31.09 11.00 -13.12
N GLU A 977 31.61 10.00 -13.83
CA GLU A 977 31.39 9.79 -15.27
C GLU A 977 30.94 8.35 -15.50
N PRO A 978 30.08 8.07 -16.50
CA PRO A 978 29.67 6.70 -16.82
C PRO A 978 30.87 5.78 -17.06
N GLY A 979 30.92 4.66 -16.33
CA GLY A 979 32.00 3.67 -16.40
C GLY A 979 33.27 4.01 -15.61
N GLN A 980 33.31 5.15 -14.88
CA GLN A 980 34.45 5.57 -14.05
C GLN A 980 34.14 5.57 -12.54
N GLY A 981 32.98 5.03 -12.14
CA GLY A 981 32.50 5.08 -10.76
C GLY A 981 32.11 6.47 -10.27
N ALA A 982 31.80 6.61 -8.98
CA ALA A 982 31.46 7.89 -8.36
C ALA A 982 32.46 8.27 -7.24
N ASP A 983 32.64 9.57 -7.03
CA ASP A 983 33.46 10.16 -5.96
C ASP A 983 32.63 11.21 -5.21
N PHE A 984 32.19 10.85 -4.00
CA PHE A 984 31.46 11.72 -3.09
C PHE A 984 32.43 12.42 -2.14
N VAL A 985 32.29 13.74 -2.02
CA VAL A 985 33.14 14.59 -1.18
C VAL A 985 32.27 15.29 -0.13
N ILE A 986 32.55 15.03 1.14
CA ILE A 986 31.95 15.67 2.30
C ILE A 986 32.98 16.62 2.90
N GLU A 987 32.62 17.88 3.12
CA GLU A 987 33.46 18.86 3.81
C GLU A 987 32.68 19.46 4.98
N ILE A 988 33.21 19.36 6.21
CA ILE A 988 32.56 19.88 7.43
C ILE A 988 33.55 20.69 8.29
N PRO A 989 33.12 21.80 8.91
CA PRO A 989 33.96 22.55 9.85
C PRO A 989 34.19 21.76 11.15
N ILE A 990 35.38 21.91 11.75
CA ILE A 990 35.73 21.24 13.02
C ILE A 990 34.92 21.78 14.20
N SER A 991 34.66 23.08 14.21
CA SER A 991 33.76 23.72 15.18
C SER A 991 32.71 24.53 14.42
N GLN A 992 31.45 24.28 14.76
CA GLN A 992 30.32 24.98 14.15
C GLN A 992 29.96 26.16 15.04
N ASN A 993 30.11 27.39 14.52
CA ASN A 993 29.59 28.56 15.21
C ASN A 993 28.08 28.39 15.37
N LYS A 994 27.60 28.33 16.61
CA LYS A 994 26.16 28.40 16.93
C LYS A 994 25.60 29.67 16.28
N VAL A 995 24.97 29.52 15.12
CA VAL A 995 23.95 30.48 14.70
C VAL A 995 22.77 30.16 15.61
N SER A 996 22.62 30.94 16.67
CA SER A 996 21.36 31.04 17.41
C SER A 996 20.28 31.41 16.40
N LEU A 997 19.44 30.41 16.06
CA LEU A 997 18.14 30.60 15.45
C LEU A 997 17.23 31.37 16.41
#